data_AF-A0A1Q9AX53-F1
#
_entry.id   AF-A0A1Q9AX53-F1
#
_cell.length_a   1.000
_cell.length_b   1.000
_cell.length_c   1.000
_cell.angle_alpha   90.00
_cell.angle_beta   90.00
_cell.angle_gamma   90.00
#
_symmetry.space_group_name_H-M   'P 1'
#
loop_
_entity.id
_entity.type
_entity.pdbx_description
1 polymer ?
#
loop_
_entity_poly.entity_id
_entity_poly.type
_entity_poly.pdbx_seq_one_letter_code
_entity_poly.pdbx_strand_id
1 'polypeptide(L)'
;MSDGADKERHERRVAATREEADATPILGPSAGLPVVITQGRALALPDVPLVLRRPGLIARLVAWLTTLIEEEVAYGHGFLFWPVLIGLGALLWFCGIHPPQPVSLALLICVLCMAVSLFRHRHPLLHAFALTAALIVAGALAAALESWRMSTVLLDAPVTTTVTGIVHGRELDSRGHWRYQVALVKTHEPALFRMPETVSLLSRGRAGPVAIGGMIEGRARLSPPSGPALIGANDFGFDGYFAGNGAVGYFYGTPRDLGPGPPEGLFQTLLDGIADLRAQVGAHIRGLVAGSTGALAAALVTGEERAIDPALVDAMRLSGLGHVLAISGLNMALAAGTLLVGLRTGLSLFPGFAQRYPVKKVAAVGALIMVTLYMMIAGGAVSAVRSFVMIVVMLIAVFVDRPSISLRNIALSGVLILLVTPSAVTGPGFQMSFAATLALVALYRRLEVRADPGESAAFSGMGVVVGLWQEFRGLVLSSLIGGVSTMIYSAAHFHRIPAYGLIANVLALPVVGAVVMPGALVAMLVMPFGLDGLVWMVVAMGLDWMNWVARLVAGWGGQIETGRLAPMAFALIAFGGVLICLLRTVLALSGLVVVLAGLVVAVLSPPPRPAVLVSEDGRMVALIDHDKAALNRTKPPAFIYDQWRRALVVKAGDPPIMVPALSLAGPRPAPVAPQEGRLQRTNGRERPPLDLSRAGQVLAQLLQAGGTGRFACVARQWCAAVSVQGWRIVTLEDVRLAPAACDGADLVVAPQALRDEPLCASGPAEAATGATLRRSGALEIHAAPKAECGLRMQAQAAVPDLSAPWARHRLYDWRSRSFKTPEPEDNPDNGDQDNLAPVDGFSYEGPQ
;
A
#
# COMPACT_ATOMS: atom_id res chain seq x y z
N MET A 1 6.44 -38.11 76.83
CA MET A 1 6.72 -38.03 75.38
C MET A 1 5.45 -37.56 74.71
N SER A 2 5.31 -36.24 74.62
CA SER A 2 4.16 -35.49 74.13
C SER A 2 4.70 -34.21 73.51
N ASP A 3 4.01 -33.71 72.48
CA ASP A 3 4.08 -32.36 71.91
C ASP A 3 5.35 -31.93 71.16
N GLY A 4 5.18 -31.68 69.86
CA GLY A 4 6.25 -31.11 69.04
C GLY A 4 5.86 -30.85 67.59
N ALA A 5 4.80 -30.06 67.33
CA ALA A 5 4.52 -29.53 65.99
C ALA A 5 3.79 -28.17 65.99
N ASP A 6 4.01 -27.32 67.00
CA ASP A 6 3.38 -25.99 67.07
C ASP A 6 4.33 -24.87 67.57
N LYS A 7 5.64 -24.99 67.31
CA LYS A 7 6.68 -24.11 67.90
C LYS A 7 7.45 -23.21 66.93
N GLU A 8 7.14 -23.20 65.63
CA GLU A 8 7.92 -22.41 64.66
C GLU A 8 7.21 -21.16 64.11
N ARG A 9 5.98 -20.88 64.57
CA ARG A 9 5.20 -19.71 64.11
C ARG A 9 5.16 -18.54 65.10
N HIS A 10 5.86 -18.64 66.23
CA HIS A 10 5.82 -17.64 67.31
C HIS A 10 7.13 -16.86 67.54
N GLU A 11 8.20 -17.11 66.77
CA GLU A 11 9.52 -16.50 66.99
C GLU A 11 9.88 -15.29 66.10
N ARG A 12 8.91 -14.65 65.41
CA ARG A 12 9.18 -13.40 64.65
C ARG A 12 8.37 -12.18 65.09
N ARG A 13 7.68 -12.26 66.21
CA ARG A 13 7.05 -11.11 66.86
C ARG A 13 7.43 -11.14 68.34
N VAL A 14 8.46 -10.37 68.70
CA VAL A 14 8.79 -9.78 70.02
C VAL A 14 10.32 -9.71 70.14
N ALA A 15 10.87 -8.66 69.53
CA ALA A 15 12.16 -8.01 69.79
C ALA A 15 12.14 -6.78 68.85
N ALA A 16 12.06 -5.52 69.25
CA ALA A 16 12.37 -4.90 70.51
C ALA A 16 11.57 -3.59 70.65
N THR A 17 11.20 -3.25 71.89
CA THR A 17 10.79 -1.92 72.34
C THR A 17 11.47 -1.63 73.67
N ARG A 18 11.86 -0.36 73.88
CA ARG A 18 12.56 0.28 75.04
C ARG A 18 14.09 0.16 75.00
N GLU A 19 14.90 1.17 75.33
CA GLU A 19 14.79 2.41 76.15
C GLU A 19 16.06 3.27 75.81
N GLU A 20 16.06 4.60 75.67
CA GLU A 20 16.35 5.68 76.65
C GLU A 20 16.59 6.95 75.79
N ALA A 21 15.90 8.10 75.93
CA ALA A 21 15.98 9.15 76.97
C ALA A 21 17.35 9.88 77.04
N ASP A 22 17.45 11.13 76.51
CA ASP A 22 17.95 12.25 77.32
C ASP A 22 17.66 13.68 76.76
N ALA A 23 17.35 14.56 77.72
CA ALA A 23 17.41 16.03 77.89
C ALA A 23 17.19 17.10 76.77
N THR A 24 16.38 18.09 77.18
CA THR A 24 15.97 19.41 76.65
C THR A 24 17.04 20.55 76.85
N PRO A 25 16.75 21.88 76.71
CA PRO A 25 16.66 22.70 75.49
C PRO A 25 17.52 24.01 75.55
N ILE A 26 17.83 24.70 74.43
CA ILE A 26 18.25 26.14 74.45
C ILE A 26 17.62 26.91 73.26
N LEU A 27 17.24 28.16 73.58
CA LEU A 27 16.40 29.18 72.91
C LEU A 27 16.70 29.56 71.43
N GLY A 28 15.65 30.04 70.72
CA GLY A 28 15.64 30.58 69.34
C GLY A 28 16.22 32.00 69.17
N PRO A 29 15.81 32.86 68.18
CA PRO A 29 14.79 32.75 67.11
C PRO A 29 15.37 32.96 65.67
N SER A 30 14.73 32.59 64.55
CA SER A 30 13.67 33.37 63.89
C SER A 30 13.23 32.76 62.53
N ALA A 31 11.94 32.92 62.24
CA ALA A 31 11.26 32.97 60.94
C ALA A 31 10.98 31.68 60.10
N GLY A 32 9.69 31.31 60.04
CA GLY A 32 9.02 30.81 58.82
C GLY A 32 8.51 29.36 58.82
N LEU A 33 7.31 29.11 59.36
CA LEU A 33 6.57 27.83 59.26
C LEU A 33 5.34 27.97 58.36
N PRO A 34 5.02 26.98 57.49
CA PRO A 34 3.66 26.71 57.04
C PRO A 34 3.02 25.59 57.88
N VAL A 35 1.80 25.85 58.34
CA VAL A 35 1.00 25.01 59.24
C VAL A 35 0.22 23.95 58.46
N VAL A 36 0.31 22.71 58.94
CA VAL A 36 -0.55 21.56 58.60
C VAL A 36 -1.78 21.61 59.51
N ILE A 37 -3.00 21.52 58.96
CA ILE A 37 -4.24 21.40 59.73
C ILE A 37 -4.79 19.97 59.58
N THR A 38 -4.88 19.29 60.72
CA THR A 38 -5.52 17.98 60.94
C THR A 38 -6.97 18.13 61.38
N GLN A 39 -7.82 17.24 60.84
CA GLN A 39 -9.03 16.60 61.40
C GLN A 39 -9.95 17.36 62.39
N GLY A 40 -11.21 17.53 61.98
CA GLY A 40 -12.36 17.77 62.86
C GLY A 40 -13.24 16.52 63.00
N ARG A 41 -13.61 16.19 64.24
CA ARG A 41 -14.44 15.05 64.67
C ARG A 41 -15.87 15.54 64.97
N ALA A 42 -16.85 14.85 64.38
CA ALA A 42 -18.28 14.65 64.69
C ALA A 42 -19.11 15.67 65.53
N LEU A 43 -20.29 16.02 65.00
CA LEU A 43 -21.53 16.35 65.73
C LEU A 43 -22.73 15.68 65.02
N ALA A 44 -23.62 15.08 65.81
CA ALA A 44 -24.62 14.08 65.44
C ALA A 44 -25.93 14.61 64.83
N LEU A 45 -26.59 13.79 64.00
CA LEU A 45 -28.05 13.78 63.79
C LEU A 45 -28.54 12.31 63.63
N PRO A 46 -29.70 11.93 64.17
CA PRO A 46 -30.18 10.55 64.25
C PRO A 46 -30.90 10.07 62.99
N ASP A 47 -30.86 8.75 62.83
CA ASP A 47 -31.51 7.83 61.89
C ASP A 47 -32.64 8.36 61.00
N VAL A 48 -32.36 8.38 59.70
CA VAL A 48 -33.37 8.17 58.64
C VAL A 48 -32.98 6.85 57.96
N PRO A 49 -33.87 5.85 57.84
CA PRO A 49 -33.54 4.62 57.14
C PRO A 49 -33.44 4.96 55.65
N LEU A 50 -32.23 5.30 55.20
CA LEU A 50 -31.95 5.48 53.79
C LEU A 50 -31.98 4.09 53.17
N VAL A 51 -33.18 3.72 52.72
CA VAL A 51 -33.43 2.63 51.78
C VAL A 51 -32.28 2.66 50.78
N LEU A 52 -31.39 1.65 50.87
CA LEU A 52 -30.34 1.43 49.88
C LEU A 52 -31.05 1.22 48.54
N ARG A 53 -31.23 2.31 47.80
CA ARG A 53 -31.68 2.31 46.43
C ARG A 53 -30.55 1.66 45.65
N ARG A 54 -30.60 0.33 45.53
CA ARG A 54 -29.64 -0.44 44.75
C ARG A 54 -29.50 0.28 43.41
N PRO A 55 -28.31 0.80 43.06
CA PRO A 55 -28.17 1.50 41.79
C PRO A 55 -28.62 0.53 40.71
N GLY A 56 -29.51 1.00 39.82
CA GLY A 56 -30.00 0.21 38.71
C GLY A 56 -28.83 -0.38 37.92
N LEU A 57 -29.04 -1.52 37.27
CA LEU A 57 -28.00 -2.22 36.49
C LEU A 57 -27.23 -1.26 35.57
N ILE A 58 -27.91 -0.27 34.97
CA ILE A 58 -27.32 0.77 34.11
C ILE A 58 -26.32 1.64 34.89
N ALA A 59 -26.66 2.10 36.10
CA ALA A 59 -25.76 2.95 36.90
C ALA A 59 -24.51 2.17 37.36
N ARG A 60 -24.66 0.87 37.65
CA ARG A 60 -23.51 -0.02 37.94
C ARG A 60 -22.63 -0.23 36.72
N LEU A 61 -23.24 -0.42 35.55
CA LEU A 61 -22.53 -0.60 34.29
C LEU A 61 -21.77 0.68 33.88
N VAL A 62 -22.39 1.85 34.02
CA VAL A 62 -21.75 3.15 33.77
C VAL A 62 -20.59 3.36 34.73
N ALA A 63 -20.77 3.12 36.03
CA ALA A 63 -19.69 3.24 37.01
C ALA A 63 -18.53 2.26 36.74
N TRP A 64 -18.84 1.03 36.33
CA TRP A 64 -17.84 0.05 35.93
C TRP A 64 -17.08 0.50 34.67
N LEU A 65 -17.78 0.97 33.64
CA LEU A 65 -17.14 1.51 32.43
C LEU A 65 -16.27 2.73 32.71
N THR A 66 -16.70 3.64 33.58
CA THR A 66 -15.88 4.81 33.95
C THR A 66 -14.61 4.39 34.66
N THR A 67 -14.65 3.41 35.57
CA THR A 67 -13.44 2.92 36.24
C THR A 67 -12.44 2.30 35.26
N LEU A 68 -12.92 1.59 34.24
CA LEU A 68 -12.04 1.02 33.22
C LEU A 68 -11.45 2.09 32.30
N ILE A 69 -12.22 3.13 31.94
CA ILE A 69 -11.72 4.25 31.13
C ILE A 69 -10.66 5.03 31.93
N GLU A 70 -10.90 5.29 33.22
CA GLU A 70 -9.94 5.94 34.10
C GLU A 70 -8.64 5.14 34.22
N GLU A 71 -8.73 3.81 34.30
CA GLU A 71 -7.56 2.93 34.30
C GLU A 71 -6.78 3.05 32.99
N GLU A 72 -7.45 3.02 31.83
CA GLU A 72 -6.80 3.18 30.53
C GLU A 72 -6.10 4.55 30.37
N VAL A 73 -6.74 5.62 30.87
CA VAL A 73 -6.18 6.98 30.89
C VAL A 73 -4.97 7.05 31.82
N ALA A 74 -5.02 6.43 33.00
CA ALA A 74 -3.92 6.41 33.97
C ALA A 74 -2.66 5.72 33.39
N TYR A 75 -2.83 4.68 32.56
CA TYR A 75 -1.71 4.04 31.85
C TYR A 75 -1.23 4.82 30.61
N GLY A 76 -1.93 5.89 30.22
CA GLY A 76 -1.57 6.77 29.11
C GLY A 76 -1.82 6.16 27.72
N HIS A 77 -2.82 5.28 27.58
CA HIS A 77 -3.11 4.65 26.27
C HIS A 77 -3.66 5.65 25.23
N GLY A 78 -4.11 6.84 25.65
CA GLY A 78 -4.51 7.91 24.73
C GLY A 78 -3.44 8.30 23.71
N PHE A 79 -2.15 8.27 24.09
CA PHE A 79 -1.05 8.52 23.16
C PHE A 79 -0.97 7.47 22.03
N LEU A 80 -1.40 6.23 22.30
CA LEU A 80 -1.33 5.15 21.31
C LEU A 80 -2.33 5.33 20.16
N PHE A 81 -3.39 6.12 20.39
CA PHE A 81 -4.38 6.44 19.36
C PHE A 81 -3.98 7.63 18.47
N TRP A 82 -2.93 8.38 18.80
CA TRP A 82 -2.46 9.50 17.98
C TRP A 82 -2.21 9.15 16.51
N PRO A 83 -1.44 8.11 16.16
CA PRO A 83 -1.24 7.75 14.75
C PRO A 83 -2.55 7.33 14.06
N VAL A 84 -3.51 6.74 14.79
CA VAL A 84 -4.81 6.35 14.23
C VAL A 84 -5.62 7.60 13.86
N LEU A 85 -5.62 8.62 14.72
CA LEU A 85 -6.33 9.89 14.48
C LEU A 85 -5.68 10.72 13.37
N ILE A 86 -4.34 10.81 13.35
CA ILE A 86 -3.59 11.47 12.27
C ILE A 86 -3.85 10.73 10.94
N GLY A 87 -3.79 9.39 10.96
CA GLY A 87 -4.09 8.57 9.79
C GLY A 87 -5.52 8.75 9.28
N LEU A 88 -6.51 8.85 10.19
CA LEU A 88 -7.90 9.15 9.83
C LEU A 88 -8.02 10.52 9.16
N GLY A 89 -7.34 11.55 9.69
CA GLY A 89 -7.28 12.88 9.08
C GLY A 89 -6.69 12.87 7.67
N ALA A 90 -5.60 12.13 7.47
CA ALA A 90 -4.99 11.95 6.15
C ALA A 90 -5.93 11.21 5.19
N LEU A 91 -6.57 10.12 5.63
CA LEU A 91 -7.56 9.37 4.84
C LEU A 91 -8.75 10.23 4.42
N LEU A 92 -9.29 11.05 5.34
CA LEU A 92 -10.37 11.99 5.04
C LEU A 92 -9.97 13.02 3.99
N TRP A 93 -8.70 13.45 3.98
CA TRP A 93 -8.19 14.35 2.95
C TRP A 93 -8.05 13.66 1.59
N PHE A 94 -7.51 12.43 1.55
CA PHE A 94 -7.33 11.67 0.30
C PHE A 94 -8.64 11.14 -0.30
N CYS A 95 -9.65 10.87 0.53
CA CYS A 95 -10.97 10.40 0.09
C CYS A 95 -11.97 11.56 -0.11
N GLY A 96 -11.66 12.76 0.37
CA GLY A 96 -12.56 13.90 0.38
C GLY A 96 -12.75 14.50 -1.02
N ILE A 97 -14.00 14.70 -1.40
CA ILE A 97 -14.39 15.44 -2.60
C ILE A 97 -14.15 16.93 -2.31
N HIS A 98 -13.29 17.58 -3.10
CA HIS A 98 -12.83 18.96 -2.88
C HIS A 98 -12.18 19.20 -1.51
N PRO A 99 -10.94 18.73 -1.30
CA PRO A 99 -10.27 18.92 -0.02
C PRO A 99 -10.13 20.40 0.35
N PRO A 100 -10.29 20.76 1.63
CA PRO A 100 -10.18 22.14 2.08
C PRO A 100 -8.79 22.71 1.80
N GLN A 101 -8.74 24.03 1.54
CA GLN A 101 -7.47 24.71 1.26
C GLN A 101 -6.50 24.57 2.45
N PRO A 102 -5.19 24.36 2.21
CA PRO A 102 -4.21 24.13 3.27
C PRO A 102 -4.14 25.28 4.28
N VAL A 103 -4.41 26.51 3.85
CA VAL A 103 -4.45 27.70 4.73
C VAL A 103 -5.60 27.60 5.74
N SER A 104 -6.77 27.12 5.32
CA SER A 104 -7.92 26.94 6.22
C SER A 104 -7.65 25.87 7.28
N LEU A 105 -6.97 24.78 6.89
CA LEU A 105 -6.52 23.74 7.82
C LEU A 105 -5.46 24.25 8.80
N ALA A 106 -4.52 25.07 8.33
CA ALA A 106 -3.47 25.68 9.15
C ALA A 106 -4.04 26.67 10.20
N LEU A 107 -5.08 27.44 9.85
CA LEU A 107 -5.78 28.29 10.82
C LEU A 107 -6.56 27.45 11.83
N LEU A 108 -7.28 26.44 11.36
CA LEU A 108 -8.08 25.55 12.22
C LEU A 108 -7.22 24.82 13.25
N ILE A 109 -6.05 24.30 12.86
CA ILE A 109 -5.14 23.63 13.80
C ILE A 109 -4.60 24.60 14.85
N CYS A 110 -4.29 25.86 14.50
CA CYS A 110 -3.86 26.87 15.47
C CYS A 110 -4.95 27.15 16.52
N VAL A 111 -6.21 27.30 16.08
CA VAL A 111 -7.36 27.49 16.97
C VAL A 111 -7.55 26.29 17.89
N LEU A 112 -7.46 25.06 17.35
CA LEU A 112 -7.60 23.84 18.12
C LEU A 112 -6.45 23.65 19.13
N CYS A 113 -5.20 23.95 18.75
CA CYS A 113 -4.06 23.93 19.67
C CYS A 113 -4.22 24.94 20.81
N MET A 114 -4.76 26.13 20.52
CA MET A 114 -5.08 27.11 21.55
C MET A 114 -6.17 26.60 22.49
N ALA A 115 -7.23 25.98 21.96
CA ALA A 115 -8.29 25.36 22.76
C ALA A 115 -7.76 24.22 23.66
N VAL A 116 -6.86 23.37 23.15
CA VAL A 116 -6.19 22.33 23.93
C VAL A 116 -5.42 22.94 25.10
N SER A 117 -4.65 24.01 24.87
CA SER A 117 -3.91 24.69 25.94
C SER A 117 -4.84 25.29 27.01
N LEU A 118 -5.90 25.97 26.58
CA LEU A 118 -6.87 26.64 27.48
C LEU A 118 -7.69 25.65 28.33
N PHE A 119 -8.12 24.52 27.75
CA PHE A 119 -8.98 23.56 28.44
C PHE A 119 -8.24 22.50 29.26
N ARG A 120 -6.90 22.44 29.18
CA ARG A 120 -6.05 21.43 29.84
C ARG A 120 -6.37 21.19 31.32
N HIS A 121 -6.68 22.26 32.06
CA HIS A 121 -6.91 22.20 33.51
C HIS A 121 -8.37 22.38 33.95
N ARG A 122 -9.23 22.96 33.09
CA ARG A 122 -10.61 23.32 33.48
C ARG A 122 -11.67 22.33 33.04
N HIS A 123 -11.52 21.74 31.85
CA HIS A 123 -12.55 20.90 31.24
C HIS A 123 -11.93 19.69 30.52
N PRO A 124 -11.78 18.53 31.21
CA PRO A 124 -11.07 17.37 30.64
C PRO A 124 -11.75 16.81 29.37
N LEU A 125 -13.08 16.86 29.29
CA LEU A 125 -13.83 16.43 28.11
C LEU A 125 -13.59 17.34 26.90
N LEU A 126 -13.65 18.66 27.09
CA LEU A 126 -13.38 19.62 26.02
C LEU A 126 -11.93 19.54 25.56
N HIS A 127 -10.99 19.33 26.49
CA HIS A 127 -9.59 19.07 26.16
C HIS A 127 -9.42 17.82 25.28
N ALA A 128 -10.08 16.71 25.64
CA ALA A 128 -10.01 15.47 24.86
C ALA A 128 -10.61 15.64 23.45
N PHE A 129 -11.75 16.32 23.33
CA PHE A 129 -12.37 16.63 22.05
C PHE A 129 -11.47 17.54 21.19
N ALA A 130 -10.96 18.63 21.77
CA ALA A 130 -10.07 19.56 21.07
C ALA A 130 -8.77 18.87 20.61
N LEU A 131 -8.19 18.00 21.43
CA LEU A 131 -7.00 17.23 21.07
C LEU A 131 -7.27 16.24 19.93
N THR A 132 -8.41 15.54 19.99
CA THR A 132 -8.82 14.59 18.95
C THR A 132 -9.02 15.30 17.62
N ALA A 133 -9.75 16.43 17.63
CA ALA A 133 -9.94 17.27 16.46
C ALA A 133 -8.61 17.82 15.94
N ALA A 134 -7.71 18.29 16.82
CA ALA A 134 -6.40 18.80 16.44
C ALA A 134 -5.55 17.74 15.72
N LEU A 135 -5.56 16.49 16.20
CA LEU A 135 -4.81 15.39 15.58
C LEU A 135 -5.36 15.00 14.21
N ILE A 136 -6.69 14.98 14.04
CA ILE A 136 -7.33 14.73 12.73
C ILE A 136 -6.98 15.86 11.76
N VAL A 137 -7.10 17.12 12.18
CA VAL A 137 -6.75 18.27 11.32
C VAL A 137 -5.25 18.30 11.02
N ALA A 138 -4.38 17.89 11.97
CA ALA A 138 -2.94 17.74 11.72
C ALA A 138 -2.64 16.73 10.62
N GLY A 139 -3.33 15.58 10.62
CA GLY A 139 -3.21 14.58 9.56
C GLY A 139 -3.66 15.09 8.20
N ALA A 140 -4.80 15.79 8.15
CA ALA A 140 -5.29 16.40 6.91
C ALA A 140 -4.35 17.50 6.38
N LEU A 141 -3.82 18.34 7.28
CA LEU A 141 -2.85 19.37 6.93
C LEU A 141 -1.54 18.76 6.41
N ALA A 142 -1.04 17.70 7.07
CA ALA A 142 0.14 16.98 6.60
C ALA A 142 -0.09 16.41 5.19
N ALA A 143 -1.26 15.80 4.92
CA ALA A 143 -1.62 15.28 3.60
C ALA A 143 -1.67 16.38 2.52
N ALA A 144 -2.22 17.54 2.86
CA ALA A 144 -2.22 18.70 1.97
C ALA A 144 -0.80 19.22 1.69
N LEU A 145 0.06 19.28 2.71
CA LEU A 145 1.46 19.74 2.58
C LEU A 145 2.32 18.76 1.78
N GLU A 146 2.15 17.45 1.98
CA GLU A 146 2.84 16.42 1.19
C GLU A 146 2.45 16.53 -0.29
N SER A 147 1.15 16.63 -0.58
CA SER A 147 0.65 16.73 -1.96
C SER A 147 1.13 17.99 -2.67
N TRP A 148 1.28 19.10 -1.94
CA TRP A 148 1.89 20.31 -2.48
C TRP A 148 3.40 20.15 -2.73
N ARG A 149 4.13 19.57 -1.76
CA ARG A 149 5.58 19.33 -1.86
C ARG A 149 5.95 18.38 -2.99
N MET A 150 5.17 17.32 -3.19
CA MET A 150 5.42 16.24 -4.15
C MET A 150 4.70 16.48 -5.48
N SER A 151 4.53 17.75 -5.88
CA SER A 151 3.72 18.13 -7.04
C SER A 151 4.34 17.72 -8.38
N THR A 152 4.13 16.46 -8.73
CA THR A 152 4.66 15.85 -9.95
C THR A 152 3.76 16.13 -11.16
N VAL A 153 4.36 16.47 -12.29
CA VAL A 153 3.65 16.56 -13.57
C VAL A 153 3.45 15.15 -14.14
N LEU A 154 2.23 14.63 -14.03
CA LEU A 154 1.82 13.40 -14.71
C LEU A 154 1.53 13.67 -16.19
N LEU A 155 2.00 12.78 -17.05
CA LEU A 155 1.71 12.82 -18.48
C LEU A 155 0.20 12.67 -18.71
N ASP A 156 -0.30 13.31 -19.74
CA ASP A 156 -1.73 13.46 -19.98
C ASP A 156 -2.27 12.35 -20.91
N ALA A 157 -1.51 11.99 -21.95
CA ALA A 157 -1.86 10.97 -22.93
C ALA A 157 -0.61 10.22 -23.44
N PRO A 158 -0.74 8.98 -23.94
CA PRO A 158 0.39 8.24 -24.48
C PRO A 158 0.95 8.91 -25.75
N VAL A 159 2.25 9.18 -25.75
CA VAL A 159 2.96 9.90 -26.83
C VAL A 159 4.25 9.18 -27.20
N THR A 160 4.61 9.20 -28.48
CA THR A 160 5.93 8.74 -28.93
C THR A 160 6.77 9.96 -29.25
N THR A 161 7.87 10.14 -28.52
CA THR A 161 8.79 11.29 -28.65
C THR A 161 10.23 10.81 -28.48
N THR A 162 11.18 11.58 -28.98
CA THR A 162 12.61 11.38 -28.67
C THR A 162 12.92 12.08 -27.37
N VAL A 163 13.31 11.30 -26.36
CA VAL A 163 13.64 11.79 -25.03
C VAL A 163 15.14 11.97 -24.90
N THR A 164 15.56 13.07 -24.29
CA THR A 164 16.92 13.27 -23.79
C THR A 164 16.86 13.56 -22.30
N GLY A 165 17.69 12.88 -21.52
CA GLY A 165 17.64 13.01 -20.08
C GLY A 165 18.80 12.35 -19.35
N ILE A 166 18.91 12.63 -18.05
CA ILE A 166 19.97 12.14 -17.17
C ILE A 166 19.47 10.89 -16.44
N VAL A 167 20.31 9.87 -16.35
CA VAL A 167 19.98 8.61 -15.67
C VAL A 167 20.27 8.72 -14.18
N HIS A 168 19.25 8.83 -13.33
CA HIS A 168 19.41 8.79 -11.87
C HIS A 168 19.43 7.37 -11.30
N GLY A 169 18.88 6.40 -12.03
CA GLY A 169 18.84 5.01 -11.58
C GLY A 169 18.72 4.04 -12.74
N ARG A 170 19.29 2.85 -12.57
CA ARG A 170 19.15 1.73 -13.49
C ARG A 170 18.87 0.46 -12.71
N GLU A 171 17.98 -0.36 -13.24
CA GLU A 171 17.66 -1.67 -12.69
C GLU A 171 17.59 -2.70 -13.82
N LEU A 172 18.02 -3.92 -13.53
CA LEU A 172 17.95 -5.04 -14.45
C LEU A 172 16.67 -5.85 -14.20
N ASP A 173 15.92 -6.14 -15.26
CA ASP A 173 14.79 -7.06 -15.24
C ASP A 173 15.28 -8.52 -15.35
N SER A 174 14.48 -9.47 -14.87
CA SER A 174 14.65 -10.93 -15.01
C SER A 174 15.01 -11.40 -16.43
N ARG A 175 14.59 -10.67 -17.46
CA ARG A 175 14.88 -10.95 -18.89
C ARG A 175 16.18 -10.33 -19.40
N GLY A 176 16.95 -9.67 -18.54
CA GLY A 176 18.17 -8.94 -18.90
C GLY A 176 17.92 -7.60 -19.59
N HIS A 177 16.72 -7.03 -19.45
CA HIS A 177 16.41 -5.70 -19.95
C HIS A 177 16.75 -4.62 -18.92
N TRP A 178 17.19 -3.46 -19.38
CA TRP A 178 17.50 -2.33 -18.50
C TRP A 178 16.29 -1.42 -18.35
N ARG A 179 15.92 -1.10 -17.11
CA ARG A 179 14.94 -0.07 -16.79
C ARG A 179 15.65 1.14 -16.19
N TYR A 180 15.53 2.27 -16.86
CA TYR A 180 16.16 3.53 -16.45
C TYR A 180 15.13 4.44 -15.79
N GLN A 181 15.51 5.09 -14.69
CA GLN A 181 14.85 6.27 -14.16
C GLN A 181 15.58 7.49 -14.71
N VAL A 182 14.89 8.26 -15.54
CA VAL A 182 15.48 9.30 -16.37
C VAL A 182 14.85 10.63 -16.00
N ALA A 183 15.63 11.60 -15.54
CA ALA A 183 15.21 12.99 -15.46
C ALA A 183 15.22 13.59 -16.86
N LEU A 184 14.05 13.99 -17.36
CA LEU A 184 13.92 14.54 -18.71
C LEU A 184 14.49 15.95 -18.77
N VAL A 185 15.41 16.16 -19.71
CA VAL A 185 15.99 17.48 -20.01
C VAL A 185 15.28 18.10 -21.20
N LYS A 186 15.10 17.34 -22.30
CA LYS A 186 14.34 17.79 -23.47
C LYS A 186 13.56 16.64 -24.12
N THR A 187 12.52 17.02 -24.86
CA THR A 187 11.77 16.13 -25.74
C THR A 187 11.68 16.73 -27.14
N HIS A 188 11.84 15.91 -28.17
CA HIS A 188 11.83 16.32 -29.56
C HIS A 188 10.96 15.39 -30.40
N GLU A 189 10.23 15.98 -31.37
CA GLU A 189 9.39 15.25 -32.33
C GLU A 189 8.34 14.31 -31.67
N PRO A 190 7.35 14.83 -30.89
CA PRO A 190 7.06 16.22 -30.55
C PRO A 190 7.68 16.68 -29.22
N ALA A 191 7.86 17.99 -29.05
CA ALA A 191 8.21 18.59 -27.76
C ALA A 191 6.98 18.68 -26.86
N LEU A 192 7.10 18.15 -25.63
CA LEU A 192 6.01 18.13 -24.65
C LEU A 192 5.92 19.47 -23.92
N PHE A 193 4.72 20.05 -23.88
CA PHE A 193 4.48 21.30 -23.16
C PHE A 193 4.46 21.09 -21.63
N ARG A 194 3.77 20.06 -21.15
CA ARG A 194 3.83 19.59 -19.75
C ARG A 194 4.71 18.35 -19.68
N MET A 195 6.02 18.57 -19.72
CA MET A 195 7.00 17.49 -19.62
C MET A 195 7.07 16.98 -18.17
N PRO A 196 6.98 15.66 -17.94
CA PRO A 196 7.24 15.09 -16.62
C PRO A 196 8.71 15.25 -16.25
N GLU A 197 9.01 15.49 -14.98
CA GLU A 197 10.39 15.66 -14.50
C GLU A 197 11.17 14.35 -14.58
N THR A 198 10.62 13.28 -13.99
CA THR A 198 11.22 11.94 -14.02
C THR A 198 10.31 10.95 -14.75
N VAL A 199 10.90 10.11 -15.59
CA VAL A 199 10.21 9.03 -16.31
C VAL A 199 10.93 7.69 -16.14
N SER A 200 10.14 6.62 -16.15
CA SER A 200 10.66 5.26 -16.06
C SER A 200 10.59 4.57 -17.41
N LEU A 201 11.76 4.27 -18.00
CA LEU A 201 11.89 3.78 -19.37
C LEU A 201 12.56 2.42 -19.45
N LEU A 202 11.90 1.47 -20.11
CA LEU A 202 12.44 0.15 -20.41
C LEU A 202 13.22 0.16 -21.74
N SER A 203 14.50 -0.22 -21.69
CA SER A 203 15.33 -0.53 -22.85
C SER A 203 15.42 -2.05 -23.03
N ARG A 204 15.00 -2.54 -24.19
CA ARG A 204 15.13 -3.96 -24.58
C ARG A 204 16.45 -4.25 -25.31
N GLY A 205 17.23 -3.22 -25.62
CA GLY A 205 18.51 -3.36 -26.30
C GLY A 205 19.55 -4.01 -25.39
N ARG A 206 20.37 -4.91 -25.95
CA ARG A 206 21.48 -5.60 -25.25
C ARG A 206 22.79 -4.80 -25.21
N ALA A 207 22.76 -3.50 -25.54
CA ALA A 207 23.98 -2.70 -25.44
C ALA A 207 24.41 -2.52 -23.97
N GLY A 208 25.66 -2.10 -23.77
CA GLY A 208 26.19 -1.81 -22.45
C GLY A 208 25.28 -0.83 -21.68
N PRO A 209 25.17 -0.99 -20.35
CA PRO A 209 24.34 -0.11 -19.54
C PRO A 209 24.92 1.30 -19.55
N VAL A 210 24.05 2.29 -19.66
CA VAL A 210 24.48 3.68 -19.47
C VAL A 210 24.79 3.90 -17.99
N ALA A 211 25.82 4.71 -17.72
CA ALA A 211 26.22 5.06 -16.37
C ALA A 211 25.16 5.92 -15.67
N ILE A 212 25.06 5.80 -14.35
CA ILE A 212 24.25 6.73 -13.54
C ILE A 212 24.94 8.09 -13.56
N GLY A 213 24.15 9.17 -13.67
CA GLY A 213 24.62 10.52 -14.00
C GLY A 213 24.94 10.73 -15.49
N GLY A 214 24.89 9.67 -16.31
CA GLY A 214 25.05 9.75 -17.76
C GLY A 214 23.81 10.29 -18.46
N MET A 215 24.00 10.95 -19.61
CA MET A 215 22.92 11.44 -20.45
C MET A 215 22.56 10.40 -21.52
N ILE A 216 21.26 10.14 -21.65
CA ILE A 216 20.73 9.21 -22.65
C ILE A 216 19.81 9.91 -23.65
N GLU A 217 19.86 9.44 -24.89
CA GLU A 217 18.95 9.85 -25.95
C GLU A 217 18.31 8.65 -26.62
N GLY A 218 16.99 8.69 -26.84
CA GLY A 218 16.34 7.65 -27.62
C GLY A 218 14.88 7.92 -27.92
N ARG A 219 14.38 7.32 -28.99
CA ARG A 219 12.95 7.35 -29.32
C ARG A 219 12.17 6.42 -28.39
N ALA A 220 11.33 7.00 -27.55
CA ALA A 220 10.56 6.28 -26.54
C ALA A 220 9.05 6.48 -26.73
N ARG A 221 8.26 5.48 -26.34
CA ARG A 221 6.83 5.63 -26.12
C ARG A 221 6.60 5.88 -24.64
N LEU A 222 6.14 7.09 -24.31
CA LEU A 222 5.71 7.48 -22.97
C LEU A 222 4.21 7.24 -22.83
N SER A 223 3.78 6.86 -21.64
CA SER A 223 2.38 6.68 -21.27
C SER A 223 2.19 7.14 -19.83
N PRO A 224 1.02 7.73 -19.50
CA PRO A 224 0.69 8.01 -18.11
C PRO A 224 0.74 6.72 -17.28
N PRO A 225 1.07 6.80 -15.98
CA PRO A 225 0.79 5.70 -15.07
C PRO A 225 -0.69 5.33 -15.14
N SER A 226 -0.99 4.03 -15.18
CA SER A 226 -2.37 3.54 -15.31
C SER A 226 -3.20 3.88 -14.06
N GLY A 227 -4.48 4.18 -14.25
CA GLY A 227 -5.43 4.29 -13.15
C GLY A 227 -5.78 2.92 -12.55
N PRO A 228 -6.72 2.90 -11.59
CA PRO A 228 -7.26 1.66 -11.04
C PRO A 228 -7.91 0.81 -12.14
N ALA A 229 -7.66 -0.50 -12.12
CA ALA A 229 -8.25 -1.44 -13.08
C ALA A 229 -9.75 -1.70 -12.81
N LEU A 230 -10.21 -1.43 -11.60
CA LEU A 230 -11.58 -1.58 -11.11
C LEU A 230 -11.78 -0.62 -9.92
N ILE A 231 -13.03 -0.43 -9.50
CA ILE A 231 -13.36 0.53 -8.44
C ILE A 231 -12.77 0.05 -7.10
N GLY A 232 -11.91 0.88 -6.50
CA GLY A 232 -11.23 0.57 -5.24
C GLY A 232 -9.97 -0.30 -5.39
N ALA A 233 -9.52 -0.62 -6.61
CA ALA A 233 -8.18 -1.18 -6.81
C ALA A 233 -7.09 -0.11 -6.70
N ASN A 234 -5.84 -0.58 -6.72
CA ASN A 234 -4.66 0.27 -6.60
C ASN A 234 -4.58 1.29 -7.76
N ASP A 235 -4.43 2.57 -7.42
CA ASP A 235 -4.20 3.65 -8.38
C ASP A 235 -2.69 3.85 -8.61
N PHE A 236 -2.17 3.44 -9.77
CA PHE A 236 -0.75 3.67 -10.08
C PHE A 236 -0.46 5.13 -10.45
N GLY A 237 -1.47 5.95 -10.74
CA GLY A 237 -1.37 7.39 -10.86
C GLY A 237 -1.06 8.06 -9.53
N PHE A 238 -1.73 7.63 -8.47
CA PHE A 238 -1.44 8.04 -7.08
C PHE A 238 0.01 7.68 -6.71
N ASP A 239 0.41 6.42 -6.89
CA ASP A 239 1.77 5.96 -6.59
C ASP A 239 2.82 6.73 -7.41
N GLY A 240 2.56 6.97 -8.70
CA GLY A 240 3.45 7.72 -9.59
C GLY A 240 3.62 9.18 -9.16
N TYR A 241 2.55 9.82 -8.71
CA TYR A 241 2.54 11.20 -8.24
C TYR A 241 3.44 11.40 -7.03
N PHE A 242 3.25 10.61 -5.97
CA PHE A 242 4.05 10.71 -4.75
C PHE A 242 5.46 10.15 -4.91
N ALA A 243 5.72 9.30 -5.91
CA ALA A 243 7.06 8.82 -6.24
C ALA A 243 7.87 9.77 -7.14
N GLY A 244 7.32 10.90 -7.60
CA GLY A 244 8.02 11.80 -8.53
C GLY A 244 8.06 11.31 -9.99
N ASN A 245 7.38 10.21 -10.32
CA ASN A 245 7.43 9.56 -11.62
C ASN A 245 6.21 9.93 -12.48
N GLY A 246 6.41 10.88 -13.41
CA GLY A 246 5.32 11.44 -14.21
C GLY A 246 4.89 10.59 -15.41
N ALA A 247 5.73 9.66 -15.88
CA ALA A 247 5.39 8.75 -16.97
C ALA A 247 6.16 7.43 -16.94
N VAL A 248 5.58 6.40 -17.55
CA VAL A 248 6.21 5.09 -17.79
C VAL A 248 6.28 4.81 -19.29
N GLY A 249 7.30 4.08 -19.74
CA GLY A 249 7.48 3.85 -21.17
C GLY A 249 8.54 2.82 -21.53
N TYR A 250 8.76 2.70 -22.83
CA TYR A 250 9.81 1.85 -23.39
C TYR A 250 10.46 2.51 -24.61
N PHE A 251 11.74 2.24 -24.83
CA PHE A 251 12.46 2.66 -26.03
C PHE A 251 12.14 1.73 -27.22
N TYR A 252 12.04 2.30 -28.42
CA TYR A 252 11.87 1.52 -29.66
C TYR A 252 13.18 0.86 -30.13
N GLY A 253 14.33 1.41 -29.73
CA GLY A 253 15.65 0.87 -30.01
C GLY A 253 16.57 1.02 -28.80
N THR A 254 17.84 0.70 -28.98
CA THR A 254 18.85 0.96 -27.96
C THR A 254 19.06 2.46 -27.81
N PRO A 255 18.96 3.04 -26.60
CA PRO A 255 19.29 4.44 -26.37
C PRO A 255 20.77 4.70 -26.64
N ARG A 256 21.09 5.89 -27.15
CA ARG A 256 22.45 6.39 -27.33
C ARG A 256 22.93 6.98 -26.01
N ASP A 257 24.14 6.60 -25.60
CA ASP A 257 24.86 7.23 -24.51
C ASP A 257 25.54 8.49 -25.04
N LEU A 258 25.22 9.64 -24.46
CA LEU A 258 25.79 10.94 -24.82
C LEU A 258 26.97 11.33 -23.92
N GLY A 259 27.38 10.45 -22.98
CA GLY A 259 28.44 10.70 -22.02
C GLY A 259 27.91 11.31 -20.72
N PRO A 260 28.80 11.88 -19.88
CA PRO A 260 28.41 12.43 -18.59
C PRO A 260 27.44 13.60 -18.75
N GLY A 261 26.42 13.65 -17.89
CA GLY A 261 25.49 14.77 -17.81
C GLY A 261 26.18 16.06 -17.35
N PRO A 262 25.49 17.21 -17.47
CA PRO A 262 25.98 18.46 -16.90
C PRO A 262 26.19 18.30 -15.37
N PRO A 263 27.21 18.96 -14.79
CA PRO A 263 27.45 18.87 -13.35
C PRO A 263 26.26 19.43 -12.58
N GLU A 264 25.61 18.57 -11.80
CA GLU A 264 24.53 18.93 -10.89
C GLU A 264 25.08 19.31 -9.51
N GLY A 265 24.21 19.74 -8.59
CA GLY A 265 24.61 20.10 -7.24
C GLY A 265 25.26 18.95 -6.46
N LEU A 266 26.11 19.28 -5.48
CA LEU A 266 26.84 18.32 -4.65
C LEU A 266 25.95 17.23 -4.02
N PHE A 267 24.72 17.59 -3.64
CA PHE A 267 23.76 16.64 -3.09
C PHE A 267 23.35 15.56 -4.11
N GLN A 268 23.11 15.95 -5.36
CA GLN A 268 22.68 15.02 -6.41
C GLN A 268 23.83 14.10 -6.84
N THR A 269 25.06 14.62 -6.90
CA THR A 269 26.26 13.79 -7.11
C THR A 269 26.42 12.72 -6.03
N LEU A 270 26.11 13.05 -4.78
CA LEU A 270 26.13 12.08 -3.68
C LEU A 270 25.04 11.02 -3.81
N LEU A 271 23.82 11.41 -4.21
CA LEU A 271 22.73 10.47 -4.48
C LEU A 271 23.04 9.53 -5.64
N ASP A 272 23.55 10.06 -6.75
CA ASP A 272 23.96 9.29 -7.92
C ASP A 272 25.10 8.32 -7.57
N GLY A 273 26.06 8.76 -6.72
CA GLY A 273 27.13 7.90 -6.21
C GLY A 273 26.63 6.74 -5.35
N ILE A 274 25.61 6.96 -4.51
CA ILE A 274 24.95 5.89 -3.74
C ILE A 274 24.22 4.93 -4.69
N ALA A 275 23.51 5.46 -5.68
CA ALA A 275 22.79 4.66 -6.66
C ALA A 275 23.75 3.80 -7.50
N ASP A 276 24.94 4.32 -7.85
CA ASP A 276 25.97 3.56 -8.54
C ASP A 276 26.62 2.51 -7.65
N LEU A 277 26.97 2.84 -6.39
CA LEU A 277 27.43 1.86 -5.41
C LEU A 277 26.43 0.72 -5.27
N ARG A 278 25.13 1.04 -5.16
CA ARG A 278 24.05 0.06 -5.09
C ARG A 278 24.03 -0.85 -6.33
N ALA A 279 24.12 -0.27 -7.52
CA ALA A 279 24.15 -1.03 -8.77
C ALA A 279 25.38 -1.94 -8.87
N GLN A 280 26.55 -1.47 -8.41
CA GLN A 280 27.79 -2.24 -8.37
C GLN A 280 27.70 -3.41 -7.39
N VAL A 281 27.20 -3.18 -6.17
CA VAL A 281 26.96 -4.23 -5.15
C VAL A 281 26.00 -5.29 -5.70
N GLY A 282 24.89 -4.87 -6.32
CA GLY A 282 23.94 -5.79 -6.93
C GLY A 282 24.54 -6.61 -8.08
N ALA A 283 25.37 -6.00 -8.92
CA ALA A 283 26.07 -6.68 -10.00
C ALA A 283 27.12 -7.69 -9.48
N HIS A 284 27.87 -7.33 -8.43
CA HIS A 284 28.86 -8.19 -7.79
C HIS A 284 28.22 -9.44 -7.19
N ILE A 285 27.13 -9.29 -6.41
CA ILE A 285 26.42 -10.42 -5.79
C ILE A 285 25.88 -11.38 -6.85
N ARG A 286 25.30 -10.86 -7.95
CA ARG A 286 24.83 -11.67 -9.09
C ARG A 286 25.97 -12.32 -9.88
N GLY A 287 27.17 -11.76 -9.83
CA GLY A 287 28.37 -12.34 -10.42
C GLY A 287 28.91 -13.53 -9.61
N LEU A 288 28.77 -13.51 -8.28
CA LEU A 288 29.20 -14.58 -7.38
C LEU A 288 28.18 -15.72 -7.28
N VAL A 289 26.89 -15.40 -7.20
CA VAL A 289 25.81 -16.38 -7.06
C VAL A 289 24.96 -16.40 -8.32
N ALA A 290 24.94 -17.52 -9.02
CA ALA A 290 24.22 -17.65 -10.28
C ALA A 290 22.70 -17.80 -10.09
N GLY A 291 21.94 -17.41 -11.12
CA GLY A 291 20.50 -17.68 -11.23
C GLY A 291 19.60 -16.84 -10.33
N SER A 292 18.38 -17.35 -10.07
CA SER A 292 17.36 -16.66 -9.27
C SER A 292 17.78 -16.40 -7.83
N THR A 293 18.66 -17.24 -7.29
CA THR A 293 19.17 -17.15 -5.91
C THR A 293 20.09 -15.94 -5.76
N GLY A 294 20.94 -15.66 -6.75
CA GLY A 294 21.75 -14.44 -6.78
C GLY A 294 20.93 -13.17 -6.97
N ALA A 295 19.87 -13.22 -7.79
CA ALA A 295 18.92 -12.11 -7.91
C ALA A 295 18.21 -11.82 -6.58
N LEU A 296 17.83 -12.87 -5.84
CA LEU A 296 17.20 -12.74 -4.53
C LEU A 296 18.17 -12.23 -3.46
N ALA A 297 19.41 -12.72 -3.45
CA ALA A 297 20.49 -12.22 -2.59
C ALA A 297 20.76 -10.74 -2.83
N ALA A 298 20.88 -10.33 -4.10
CA ALA A 298 21.04 -8.93 -4.47
C ALA A 298 19.83 -8.10 -4.01
N ALA A 299 18.60 -8.55 -4.27
CA ALA A 299 17.39 -7.84 -3.87
C ALA A 299 17.28 -7.63 -2.35
N LEU A 300 17.70 -8.60 -1.52
CA LEU A 300 17.69 -8.47 -0.06
C LEU A 300 18.66 -7.39 0.45
N VAL A 301 19.75 -7.13 -0.28
CA VAL A 301 20.77 -6.12 0.09
C VAL A 301 20.49 -4.77 -0.55
N THR A 302 20.14 -4.74 -1.85
CA THR A 302 20.03 -3.50 -2.65
C THR A 302 18.60 -3.05 -2.92
N GLY A 303 17.60 -3.89 -2.62
CA GLY A 303 16.19 -3.62 -2.92
C GLY A 303 15.80 -3.82 -4.39
N GLU A 304 16.70 -4.34 -5.24
CA GLU A 304 16.45 -4.55 -6.66
C GLU A 304 15.63 -5.83 -6.94
N GLU A 305 14.31 -5.78 -6.72
CA GLU A 305 13.42 -6.95 -6.89
C GLU A 305 13.17 -7.34 -8.36
N ARG A 306 13.36 -6.43 -9.32
CA ARG A 306 12.98 -6.64 -10.73
C ARG A 306 13.81 -7.73 -11.44
N ALA A 307 14.99 -8.04 -10.92
CA ALA A 307 15.84 -9.10 -11.47
C ALA A 307 15.34 -10.51 -11.13
N ILE A 308 14.43 -10.65 -10.15
CA ILE A 308 13.92 -11.94 -9.69
C ILE A 308 12.97 -12.52 -10.74
N ASP A 309 13.11 -13.82 -11.01
CA ASP A 309 12.22 -14.55 -11.92
C ASP A 309 10.73 -14.39 -11.50
N PRO A 310 9.84 -13.93 -12.40
CA PRO A 310 8.41 -13.80 -12.11
C PRO A 310 7.77 -15.08 -11.56
N ALA A 311 8.20 -16.26 -12.02
CA ALA A 311 7.67 -17.52 -11.51
C ALA A 311 8.02 -17.74 -10.02
N LEU A 312 9.21 -17.32 -9.61
CA LEU A 312 9.63 -17.36 -8.21
C LEU A 312 8.90 -16.31 -7.35
N VAL A 313 8.71 -15.09 -7.89
CA VAL A 313 7.92 -14.05 -7.21
C VAL A 313 6.51 -14.54 -6.93
N ASP A 314 5.88 -15.21 -7.91
CA ASP A 314 4.55 -15.77 -7.75
C ASP A 314 4.53 -16.95 -6.77
N ALA A 315 5.53 -17.84 -6.79
CA ALA A 315 5.66 -18.92 -5.81
C ALA A 315 5.79 -18.37 -4.37
N MET A 316 6.55 -17.31 -4.16
CA MET A 316 6.66 -16.65 -2.84
C MET A 316 5.34 -15.98 -2.42
N ARG A 317 4.62 -15.34 -3.35
CA ARG A 317 3.29 -14.78 -3.07
C ARG A 317 2.28 -15.86 -2.69
N LEU A 318 2.29 -16.99 -3.39
CA LEU A 318 1.39 -18.13 -3.14
C LEU A 318 1.68 -18.83 -1.80
N SER A 319 2.96 -18.99 -1.47
CA SER A 319 3.40 -19.59 -0.20
C SER A 319 3.32 -18.65 1.00
N GLY A 320 2.93 -17.37 0.82
CA GLY A 320 2.90 -16.37 1.90
C GLY A 320 4.26 -15.78 2.27
N LEU A 321 5.34 -16.20 1.61
CA LEU A 321 6.71 -15.68 1.77
C LEU A 321 6.96 -14.37 1.01
N GLY A 322 5.96 -13.84 0.29
CA GLY A 322 6.08 -12.61 -0.48
C GLY A 322 6.47 -11.37 0.35
N HIS A 323 6.28 -11.38 1.67
CA HIS A 323 6.74 -10.32 2.56
C HIS A 323 8.26 -10.28 2.74
N VAL A 324 8.98 -11.36 2.39
CA VAL A 324 10.45 -11.43 2.43
C VAL A 324 11.07 -10.75 1.20
N LEU A 325 10.35 -10.72 0.07
CA LEU A 325 10.78 -10.07 -1.17
C LEU A 325 10.99 -8.57 -1.00
N ALA A 326 10.03 -7.92 -0.34
CA ALA A 326 10.19 -6.54 0.08
C ALA A 326 11.12 -6.51 1.28
N ILE A 327 12.12 -5.62 1.27
CA ILE A 327 12.99 -5.38 2.43
C ILE A 327 12.10 -5.17 3.65
N SER A 328 12.06 -6.20 4.50
CA SER A 328 11.09 -6.32 5.58
C SER A 328 11.64 -5.69 6.86
N GLY A 329 10.75 -5.31 7.77
CA GLY A 329 11.14 -4.84 9.10
C GLY A 329 11.94 -5.89 9.86
N LEU A 330 11.65 -7.17 9.64
CA LEU A 330 12.40 -8.27 10.23
C LEU A 330 13.84 -8.30 9.72
N ASN A 331 14.07 -8.16 8.41
CA ASN A 331 15.42 -8.15 7.84
C ASN A 331 16.27 -7.06 8.48
N MET A 332 15.71 -5.85 8.57
CA MET A 332 16.45 -4.73 9.11
C MET A 332 16.63 -4.82 10.63
N ALA A 333 15.65 -5.36 11.35
CA ALA A 333 15.76 -5.62 12.79
C ALA A 333 16.80 -6.71 13.09
N LEU A 334 16.87 -7.76 12.28
CA LEU A 334 17.88 -8.82 12.38
C LEU A 334 19.27 -8.30 12.05
N ALA A 335 19.42 -7.48 11.01
CA ALA A 335 20.71 -6.85 10.69
C ALA A 335 21.19 -5.95 11.85
N ALA A 336 20.31 -5.05 12.33
CA ALA A 336 20.61 -4.16 13.45
C ALA A 336 20.92 -4.94 14.73
N GLY A 337 20.13 -5.97 15.03
CA GLY A 337 20.27 -6.83 16.20
C GLY A 337 21.56 -7.64 16.16
N THR A 338 21.89 -8.23 15.00
CA THR A 338 23.13 -8.99 14.79
C THR A 338 24.34 -8.10 15.01
N LEU A 339 24.34 -6.88 14.45
CA LEU A 339 25.44 -5.96 14.66
C LEU A 339 25.52 -5.48 16.13
N LEU A 340 24.39 -5.15 16.75
CA LEU A 340 24.35 -4.69 18.14
C LEU A 340 24.88 -5.78 19.08
N VAL A 341 24.39 -7.02 18.95
CA VAL A 341 24.83 -8.16 19.77
C VAL A 341 26.28 -8.52 19.45
N GLY A 342 26.66 -8.59 18.17
CA GLY A 342 28.02 -8.91 17.74
C GLY A 342 29.03 -7.89 18.24
N LEU A 343 28.77 -6.60 18.04
CA LEU A 343 29.66 -5.52 18.50
C LEU A 343 29.71 -5.45 20.03
N ARG A 344 28.57 -5.61 20.71
CA ARG A 344 28.54 -5.68 22.18
C ARG A 344 29.38 -6.85 22.71
N THR A 345 29.23 -8.03 22.10
CA THR A 345 29.96 -9.24 22.52
C THR A 345 31.45 -9.09 22.22
N GLY A 346 31.81 -8.64 21.01
CA GLY A 346 33.21 -8.41 20.64
C GLY A 346 33.90 -7.38 21.54
N LEU A 347 33.26 -6.25 21.84
CA LEU A 347 33.80 -5.25 22.76
C LEU A 347 33.86 -5.75 24.21
N SER A 348 32.97 -6.66 24.61
CA SER A 348 33.00 -7.26 25.95
C SER A 348 34.17 -8.23 26.16
N LEU A 349 34.79 -8.73 25.09
CA LEU A 349 36.01 -9.54 25.17
C LEU A 349 37.26 -8.72 25.54
N PHE A 350 37.17 -7.39 25.56
CA PHE A 350 38.26 -6.49 25.93
C PHE A 350 37.97 -5.79 27.27
N PRO A 351 38.44 -6.34 28.41
CA PRO A 351 38.03 -5.88 29.75
C PRO A 351 38.30 -4.39 30.02
N GLY A 352 39.45 -3.88 29.54
CA GLY A 352 39.84 -2.48 29.74
C GLY A 352 38.93 -1.47 29.02
N PHE A 353 38.35 -1.84 27.88
CA PHE A 353 37.40 -0.99 27.16
C PHE A 353 35.99 -1.10 27.78
N ALA A 354 35.59 -2.33 28.14
CA ALA A 354 34.27 -2.61 28.69
C ALA A 354 34.01 -1.94 30.06
N GLN A 355 35.05 -1.74 30.86
CA GLN A 355 34.95 -1.04 32.16
C GLN A 355 34.95 0.49 32.02
N ARG A 356 35.53 1.03 30.94
CA ARG A 356 35.71 2.49 30.76
C ARG A 356 34.60 3.16 29.95
N TYR A 357 33.96 2.42 29.04
CA TYR A 357 32.93 2.94 28.15
C TYR A 357 31.63 2.13 28.23
N PRO A 358 30.46 2.77 28.09
CA PRO A 358 29.18 2.06 28.06
C PRO A 358 29.04 1.28 26.74
N VAL A 359 29.53 0.04 26.72
CA VAL A 359 29.56 -0.84 25.54
C VAL A 359 28.21 -0.93 24.83
N LYS A 360 27.11 -0.96 25.59
CA LYS A 360 25.74 -0.96 25.07
C LYS A 360 25.44 0.26 24.19
N LYS A 361 25.89 1.46 24.60
CA LYS A 361 25.65 2.71 23.85
C LYS A 361 26.52 2.78 22.59
N VAL A 362 27.78 2.34 22.69
CA VAL A 362 28.68 2.24 21.53
C VAL A 362 28.12 1.26 20.50
N ALA A 363 27.64 0.09 20.95
CA ALA A 363 27.01 -0.89 20.07
C ALA A 363 25.71 -0.37 19.43
N ALA A 364 24.89 0.38 20.16
CA ALA A 364 23.69 1.00 19.63
C ALA A 364 24.00 2.07 18.56
N VAL A 365 25.03 2.89 18.77
CA VAL A 365 25.49 3.87 17.76
C VAL A 365 26.03 3.16 16.52
N GLY A 366 26.81 2.09 16.70
CA GLY A 366 27.29 1.27 15.57
C GLY A 366 26.14 0.66 14.76
N ALA A 367 25.12 0.12 15.45
CA ALA A 367 23.90 -0.37 14.82
C ALA A 367 23.13 0.73 14.07
N LEU A 368 23.05 1.94 14.64
CA LEU A 368 22.37 3.06 14.00
C LEU A 368 23.07 3.50 12.71
N ILE A 369 24.41 3.60 12.73
CA ILE A 369 25.22 3.92 11.54
C ILE A 369 25.00 2.86 10.47
N MET A 370 25.10 1.58 10.82
CA MET A 370 24.90 0.50 9.86
C MET A 370 23.48 0.48 9.28
N VAL A 371 22.44 0.68 10.09
CA VAL A 371 21.05 0.69 9.59
C VAL A 371 20.85 1.86 8.63
N THR A 372 21.50 2.99 8.89
CA THR A 372 21.48 4.16 7.99
C THR A 372 22.19 3.85 6.66
N LEU A 373 23.37 3.24 6.71
CA LEU A 373 24.10 2.82 5.51
C LEU A 373 23.32 1.76 4.71
N TYR A 374 22.73 0.77 5.40
CA TYR A 374 21.90 -0.24 4.76
C TYR A 374 20.68 0.38 4.09
N MET A 375 20.03 1.36 4.73
CA MET A 375 18.90 2.10 4.17
C MET A 375 19.27 2.89 2.90
N MET A 376 20.48 3.48 2.88
CA MET A 376 21.00 4.17 1.69
C MET A 376 21.26 3.19 0.54
N ILE A 377 21.85 2.02 0.82
CA ILE A 377 22.09 0.96 -0.17
C ILE A 377 20.77 0.34 -0.66
N ALA A 378 19.77 0.20 0.22
CA ALA A 378 18.44 -0.30 -0.13
C ALA A 378 17.66 0.61 -1.10
N GLY A 379 18.17 1.81 -1.40
CA GLY A 379 17.59 2.72 -2.40
C GLY A 379 16.25 3.35 -1.99
N GLY A 380 15.98 3.45 -0.69
CA GLY A 380 14.80 4.18 -0.20
C GLY A 380 13.45 3.52 -0.48
N ALA A 381 13.40 2.20 -0.72
CA ALA A 381 12.14 1.48 -0.90
C ALA A 381 11.14 1.78 0.24
N VAL A 382 9.87 2.00 -0.08
CA VAL A 382 8.85 2.46 0.89
C VAL A 382 8.77 1.54 2.13
N SER A 383 8.93 0.23 1.95
CA SER A 383 8.99 -0.73 3.06
C SER A 383 10.24 -0.59 3.94
N ALA A 384 11.39 -0.33 3.31
CA ALA A 384 12.65 -0.09 4.02
C ALA A 384 12.59 1.21 4.84
N VAL A 385 12.03 2.30 4.29
CA VAL A 385 11.88 3.59 5.02
C VAL A 385 11.11 3.41 6.32
N ARG A 386 9.97 2.70 6.28
CA ARG A 386 9.16 2.49 7.49
C ARG A 386 9.92 1.69 8.54
N SER A 387 10.55 0.60 8.11
CA SER A 387 11.37 -0.26 8.96
C SER A 387 12.54 0.53 9.58
N PHE A 388 13.15 1.42 8.79
CA PHE A 388 14.25 2.29 9.21
C PHE A 388 13.81 3.20 10.33
N VAL A 389 12.72 3.93 10.13
CA VAL A 389 12.17 4.84 11.15
C VAL A 389 11.86 4.08 12.44
N MET A 390 11.22 2.91 12.35
CA MET A 390 10.91 2.09 13.52
C MET A 390 12.18 1.67 14.27
N ILE A 391 13.19 1.14 13.57
CA ILE A 391 14.43 0.67 14.21
C ILE A 391 15.24 1.83 14.78
N VAL A 392 15.31 2.97 14.09
CA VAL A 392 15.95 4.19 14.60
C VAL A 392 15.31 4.63 15.92
N VAL A 393 13.98 4.68 15.99
CA VAL A 393 13.25 5.00 17.23
C VAL A 393 13.59 3.99 18.33
N MET A 394 13.64 2.69 18.00
CA MET A 394 14.02 1.64 18.97
C MET A 394 15.46 1.78 19.45
N LEU A 395 16.42 2.05 18.55
CA LEU A 395 17.85 2.23 18.89
C LEU A 395 18.08 3.50 19.71
N ILE A 396 17.36 4.59 19.42
CA ILE A 396 17.37 5.80 20.25
C ILE A 396 16.83 5.47 21.65
N ALA A 397 15.77 4.68 21.76
CA ALA A 397 15.28 4.22 23.06
C ALA A 397 16.34 3.40 23.82
N VAL A 398 17.07 2.50 23.13
CA VAL A 398 18.21 1.77 23.72
C VAL A 398 19.29 2.74 24.23
N PHE A 399 19.60 3.79 23.45
CA PHE A 399 20.63 4.77 23.77
C PHE A 399 20.29 5.61 25.01
N VAL A 400 19.00 5.94 25.19
CA VAL A 400 18.47 6.69 26.35
C VAL A 400 18.05 5.75 27.50
N ASP A 401 18.41 4.47 27.42
CA ASP A 401 18.12 3.46 28.44
C ASP A 401 16.61 3.29 28.74
N ARG A 402 15.78 3.44 27.70
CA ARG A 402 14.35 3.13 27.70
C ARG A 402 14.08 1.78 27.05
N PRO A 403 12.92 1.14 27.34
CA PRO A 403 12.52 -0.09 26.66
C PRO A 403 12.44 0.11 25.14
N SER A 404 13.16 -0.70 24.38
CA SER A 404 13.23 -0.61 22.92
C SER A 404 11.98 -1.18 22.23
N ILE A 405 11.37 -2.21 22.80
CA ILE A 405 10.14 -2.82 22.27
C ILE A 405 8.96 -2.33 23.12
N SER A 406 8.17 -1.40 22.60
CA SER A 406 6.98 -0.89 23.28
C SER A 406 5.92 -0.38 22.30
N LEU A 407 4.65 -0.42 22.72
CA LEU A 407 3.54 0.18 21.96
C LEU A 407 3.74 1.70 21.76
N ARG A 408 4.43 2.38 22.69
CA ARG A 408 4.76 3.81 22.57
C ARG A 408 5.75 4.07 21.44
N ASN A 409 6.74 3.21 21.25
CA ASN A 409 7.70 3.34 20.15
C ASN A 409 7.04 3.10 18.79
N ILE A 410 6.09 2.16 18.71
CA ILE A 410 5.25 1.95 17.52
C ILE A 410 4.42 3.21 17.24
N ALA A 411 3.75 3.75 18.27
CA ALA A 411 2.93 4.96 18.13
C ALA A 411 3.77 6.17 17.68
N LEU A 412 4.94 6.38 18.27
CA LEU A 412 5.87 7.44 17.90
C LEU A 412 6.36 7.30 16.45
N SER A 413 6.70 6.07 16.04
CA SER A 413 7.10 5.79 14.66
C SER A 413 5.96 6.06 13.68
N GLY A 414 4.73 5.68 14.03
CA GLY A 414 3.53 5.96 13.23
C GLY A 414 3.27 7.46 13.09
N VAL A 415 3.37 8.23 14.18
CA VAL A 415 3.24 9.70 14.14
C VAL A 415 4.30 10.31 13.23
N LEU A 416 5.57 9.92 13.37
CA LEU A 416 6.66 10.46 12.55
C LEU A 416 6.46 10.16 11.06
N ILE A 417 6.09 8.92 10.72
CA ILE A 417 5.84 8.52 9.33
C ILE A 417 4.63 9.28 8.75
N LEU A 418 3.52 9.36 9.48
CA LEU A 418 2.29 9.98 8.98
C LEU A 418 2.37 11.52 8.89
N LEU A 419 3.27 12.16 9.64
CA LEU A 419 3.52 13.60 9.49
C LEU A 419 4.44 13.92 8.30
N VAL A 420 5.32 13.00 7.91
CA VAL A 420 6.27 13.19 6.80
C VAL A 420 5.72 12.68 5.47
N THR A 421 5.05 11.53 5.50
CA THR A 421 4.51 10.81 4.33
C THR A 421 3.11 10.29 4.66
N PRO A 422 2.12 11.17 4.87
CA PRO A 422 0.72 10.79 5.14
C PRO A 422 0.11 9.89 4.07
N SER A 423 0.53 10.00 2.80
CA SER A 423 0.12 9.13 1.69
C SER A 423 0.31 7.64 2.00
N ALA A 424 1.28 7.30 2.86
CA ALA A 424 1.57 5.93 3.29
C ALA A 424 0.36 5.23 3.94
N VAL A 425 -0.57 5.96 4.56
CA VAL A 425 -1.76 5.36 5.21
C VAL A 425 -2.67 4.62 4.23
N THR A 426 -2.70 5.06 2.97
CA THR A 426 -3.51 4.45 1.90
C THR A 426 -2.89 3.15 1.39
N GLY A 427 -1.57 3.00 1.51
CA GLY A 427 -0.81 1.90 0.94
C GLY A 427 -0.89 0.61 1.77
N PRO A 428 -1.08 -0.57 1.13
CA PRO A 428 -1.18 -1.85 1.81
C PRO A 428 0.08 -2.19 2.63
N GLY A 429 1.26 -1.76 2.17
CA GLY A 429 2.52 -2.04 2.85
C GLY A 429 2.61 -1.42 4.25
N PHE A 430 2.12 -0.19 4.43
CA PHE A 430 2.12 0.46 5.74
C PHE A 430 1.14 -0.26 6.68
N GLN A 431 -0.07 -0.49 6.19
CA GLN A 431 -1.15 -1.13 6.94
C GLN A 431 -0.76 -2.52 7.44
N MET A 432 -0.22 -3.38 6.56
CA MET A 432 0.21 -4.72 6.93
C MET A 432 1.38 -4.71 7.92
N SER A 433 2.39 -3.85 7.70
CA SER A 433 3.56 -3.77 8.57
C SER A 433 3.19 -3.30 9.99
N PHE A 434 2.35 -2.27 10.10
CA PHE A 434 1.89 -1.77 11.40
C PHE A 434 0.94 -2.74 12.09
N ALA A 435 0.03 -3.39 11.36
CA ALA A 435 -0.86 -4.39 11.92
C ALA A 435 -0.10 -5.58 12.51
N ALA A 436 0.88 -6.13 11.78
CA ALA A 436 1.69 -7.24 12.25
C ALA A 436 2.51 -6.88 13.50
N THR A 437 3.23 -5.76 13.46
CA THR A 437 4.07 -5.32 14.58
C THR A 437 3.27 -4.94 15.81
N LEU A 438 2.12 -4.26 15.61
CA LEU A 438 1.20 -3.90 16.69
C LEU A 438 0.63 -5.15 17.37
N ALA A 439 0.11 -6.11 16.59
CA ALA A 439 -0.47 -7.34 17.12
C ALA A 439 0.59 -8.18 17.87
N LEU A 440 1.81 -8.26 17.33
CA LEU A 440 2.92 -8.99 17.95
C LEU A 440 3.30 -8.37 19.31
N VAL A 441 3.57 -7.06 19.35
CA VAL A 441 3.97 -6.37 20.58
C VAL A 441 2.84 -6.34 21.61
N ALA A 442 1.59 -6.15 21.18
CA ALA A 442 0.42 -6.18 22.06
C ALA A 442 0.25 -7.56 22.72
N LEU A 443 0.42 -8.66 21.98
CA LEU A 443 0.27 -9.99 22.54
C LEU A 443 1.44 -10.37 23.46
N TYR A 444 2.69 -10.13 23.04
CA TYR A 444 3.84 -10.45 23.90
C TYR A 444 3.75 -9.77 25.26
N ARG A 445 3.33 -8.49 25.29
CA ARG A 445 3.07 -7.78 26.55
C ARG A 445 1.98 -8.47 27.41
N ARG A 446 0.95 -9.06 26.80
CA ARG A 446 -0.11 -9.80 27.54
C ARG A 446 0.35 -11.16 28.05
N LEU A 447 1.31 -11.78 27.36
CA LEU A 447 1.89 -13.08 27.75
C LEU A 447 2.94 -12.91 28.87
N GLU A 448 3.82 -11.91 28.76
CA GLU A 448 4.83 -11.60 29.81
C GLU A 448 4.19 -11.30 31.16
N VAL A 449 3.04 -10.60 31.19
CA VAL A 449 2.32 -10.29 32.43
C VAL A 449 1.71 -11.54 33.10
N ARG A 450 1.56 -12.65 32.36
CA ARG A 450 1.02 -13.92 32.87
C ARG A 450 2.08 -14.97 33.19
N ALA A 451 3.33 -14.76 32.78
CA ALA A 451 4.42 -15.67 33.09
C ALA A 451 4.91 -15.36 34.51
N ASP A 452 4.57 -16.23 35.47
CA ASP A 452 5.11 -16.14 36.82
C ASP A 452 6.63 -16.42 36.77
N PRO A 453 7.49 -15.53 37.29
CA PRO A 453 8.96 -15.71 37.24
C PRO A 453 9.46 -16.96 37.99
N GLY A 454 8.60 -17.62 38.78
CA GLY A 454 8.96 -18.69 39.71
C GLY A 454 9.05 -20.10 39.13
N GLU A 455 8.43 -20.42 37.99
CA GLU A 455 8.36 -21.81 37.50
C GLU A 455 9.46 -22.19 36.50
N SER A 456 10.22 -21.24 35.96
CA SER A 456 11.26 -21.53 34.95
C SER A 456 12.61 -21.98 35.54
N ALA A 457 12.76 -21.99 36.87
CA ALA A 457 14.01 -22.37 37.54
C ALA A 457 14.07 -23.84 37.99
N ALA A 458 13.01 -24.64 37.77
CA ALA A 458 12.89 -25.99 38.32
C ALA A 458 12.82 -27.11 37.27
N PHE A 459 13.65 -27.08 36.22
CA PHE A 459 13.89 -28.27 35.38
C PHE A 459 15.37 -28.36 34.96
N SER A 460 16.20 -28.70 35.96
CA SER A 460 17.59 -29.11 35.77
C SER A 460 17.62 -30.51 35.11
N GLY A 461 18.13 -30.59 33.89
CA GLY A 461 18.39 -31.84 33.16
C GLY A 461 17.99 -31.83 31.68
N MET A 462 16.87 -31.18 31.32
CA MET A 462 16.30 -31.14 29.95
C MET A 462 16.28 -29.72 29.34
N GLY A 463 17.13 -28.82 29.82
CA GLY A 463 17.06 -27.37 29.54
C GLY A 463 17.21 -27.01 28.06
N VAL A 464 17.97 -27.78 27.27
CA VAL A 464 18.17 -27.51 25.84
C VAL A 464 16.92 -27.85 25.03
N VAL A 465 16.25 -28.98 25.32
CA VAL A 465 15.01 -29.39 24.63
C VAL A 465 13.85 -28.46 24.99
N VAL A 466 13.76 -28.06 26.26
CA VAL A 466 12.75 -27.08 26.73
C VAL A 466 13.00 -25.71 26.08
N GLY A 467 14.25 -25.26 25.97
CA GLY A 467 14.61 -24.02 25.29
C GLY A 467 14.25 -24.04 23.80
N LEU A 468 14.64 -25.09 23.07
CA LEU A 468 14.29 -25.27 21.65
C LEU A 468 12.77 -25.30 21.43
N TRP A 469 12.03 -25.93 22.34
CA TRP A 469 10.56 -25.99 22.27
C TRP A 469 9.93 -24.61 22.52
N GLN A 470 10.47 -23.80 23.43
CA GLN A 470 10.00 -22.43 23.67
C GLN A 470 10.25 -21.54 22.45
N GLU A 471 11.43 -21.62 21.82
CA GLU A 471 11.74 -20.89 20.59
C GLU A 471 10.82 -21.30 19.43
N PHE A 472 10.60 -22.61 19.24
CA PHE A 472 9.67 -23.10 18.23
C PHE A 472 8.24 -22.61 18.46
N ARG A 473 7.76 -22.63 19.71
CA ARG A 473 6.44 -22.08 20.07
C ARG A 473 6.36 -20.58 19.78
N GLY A 474 7.40 -19.81 20.09
CA GLY A 474 7.49 -18.38 19.78
C GLY A 474 7.42 -18.11 18.27
N LEU A 475 8.11 -18.91 17.46
CA LEU A 475 8.09 -18.83 16.00
C LEU A 475 6.71 -19.13 15.41
N VAL A 476 6.08 -20.22 15.84
CA VAL A 476 4.73 -20.59 15.37
C VAL A 476 3.72 -19.53 15.77
N LEU A 477 3.77 -19.07 17.02
CA LEU A 477 2.84 -18.09 17.55
C LEU A 477 2.99 -16.73 16.84
N SER A 478 4.23 -16.24 16.68
CA SER A 478 4.50 -14.99 15.95
C SER A 478 4.06 -15.06 14.48
N SER A 479 4.30 -16.18 13.80
CA SER A 479 3.88 -16.41 12.42
C SER A 479 2.35 -16.44 12.29
N LEU A 480 1.66 -17.07 13.24
CA LEU A 480 0.19 -17.12 13.27
C LEU A 480 -0.39 -15.72 13.49
N ILE A 481 0.13 -14.96 14.45
CA ILE A 481 -0.35 -13.60 14.75
C ILE A 481 -0.08 -12.65 13.58
N GLY A 482 1.12 -12.71 13.02
CA GLY A 482 1.49 -11.95 11.82
C GLY A 482 0.56 -12.27 10.65
N GLY A 483 0.27 -13.56 10.41
CA GLY A 483 -0.65 -14.00 9.37
C GLY A 483 -2.08 -13.52 9.60
N VAL A 484 -2.65 -13.75 10.78
CA VAL A 484 -4.04 -13.38 11.10
C VAL A 484 -4.24 -11.86 11.06
N SER A 485 -3.31 -11.09 11.63
CA SER A 485 -3.39 -9.62 11.68
C SER A 485 -3.29 -8.97 10.30
N THR A 486 -2.53 -9.56 9.37
CA THR A 486 -2.36 -9.04 8.00
C THR A 486 -3.36 -9.62 7.00
N MET A 487 -4.11 -10.64 7.38
CA MET A 487 -5.04 -11.36 6.52
C MET A 487 -6.11 -10.45 5.92
N ILE A 488 -6.72 -9.58 6.73
CA ILE A 488 -7.78 -8.66 6.29
C ILE A 488 -7.28 -7.67 5.23
N TYR A 489 -6.06 -7.16 5.40
CA TYR A 489 -5.43 -6.24 4.46
C TYR A 489 -5.04 -6.97 3.16
N SER A 490 -4.59 -8.22 3.26
CA SER A 490 -4.29 -9.04 2.09
C SER A 490 -5.55 -9.34 1.27
N ALA A 491 -6.66 -9.65 1.94
CA ALA A 491 -7.96 -9.87 1.31
C ALA A 491 -8.51 -8.60 0.65
N ALA A 492 -8.41 -7.45 1.31
CA ALA A 492 -8.93 -6.19 0.80
C ALA A 492 -8.16 -5.68 -0.43
N HIS A 493 -6.82 -5.70 -0.39
CA HIS A 493 -5.97 -5.11 -1.44
C HIS A 493 -5.55 -6.07 -2.55
N PHE A 494 -5.34 -7.35 -2.23
CA PHE A 494 -4.86 -8.35 -3.19
C PHE A 494 -5.92 -9.40 -3.58
N HIS A 495 -7.09 -9.38 -2.92
CA HIS A 495 -8.20 -10.32 -3.15
C HIS A 495 -7.80 -11.79 -3.02
N ARG A 496 -6.76 -12.07 -2.23
CA ARG A 496 -6.24 -13.42 -2.00
C ARG A 496 -5.62 -13.56 -0.62
N ILE A 497 -5.71 -14.76 -0.07
CA ILE A 497 -5.05 -15.16 1.17
C ILE A 497 -4.22 -16.43 0.90
N PRO A 498 -2.93 -16.46 1.28
CA PRO A 498 -2.12 -17.67 1.20
C PRO A 498 -2.56 -18.66 2.30
N ALA A 499 -3.18 -19.80 1.93
CA ALA A 499 -3.70 -20.74 2.93
C ALA A 499 -2.59 -21.40 3.77
N TYR A 500 -1.44 -21.68 3.14
CA TYR A 500 -0.33 -22.40 3.77
C TYR A 500 0.82 -21.49 4.23
N GLY A 501 0.56 -20.18 4.39
CA GLY A 501 1.57 -19.19 4.78
C GLY A 501 2.26 -19.49 6.11
N LEU A 502 1.52 -20.03 7.09
CA LEU A 502 2.07 -20.42 8.39
C LEU A 502 3.16 -21.49 8.25
N ILE A 503 2.90 -22.53 7.45
CA ILE A 503 3.84 -23.64 7.25
C ILE A 503 5.10 -23.14 6.55
N ALA A 504 4.94 -22.33 5.50
CA ALA A 504 6.07 -21.73 4.79
C ALA A 504 6.94 -20.88 5.73
N ASN A 505 6.32 -20.04 6.57
CA ASN A 505 7.05 -19.20 7.52
C ASN A 505 7.84 -20.02 8.54
N VAL A 506 7.23 -21.06 9.12
CA VAL A 506 7.89 -21.94 10.11
C VAL A 506 9.10 -22.67 9.51
N LEU A 507 9.04 -23.04 8.22
CA LEU A 507 10.14 -23.74 7.54
C LEU A 507 11.21 -22.80 6.98
N ALA A 508 10.85 -21.60 6.54
CA ALA A 508 11.77 -20.67 5.88
C ALA A 508 12.44 -19.69 6.85
N LEU A 509 11.68 -19.07 7.76
CA LEU A 509 12.17 -17.96 8.59
C LEU A 509 13.32 -18.33 9.53
N PRO A 510 13.44 -19.55 10.10
CA PRO A 510 14.61 -19.92 10.90
C PRO A 510 15.91 -19.83 10.09
N VAL A 511 15.89 -20.31 8.85
CA VAL A 511 17.06 -20.27 7.95
C VAL A 511 17.35 -18.84 7.53
N VAL A 512 16.31 -18.05 7.21
CA VAL A 512 16.48 -16.64 6.86
C VAL A 512 17.09 -15.85 8.04
N GLY A 513 16.56 -16.06 9.25
CA GLY A 513 16.96 -15.33 10.45
C GLY A 513 18.33 -15.72 10.98
N ALA A 514 18.68 -17.00 10.95
CA ALA A 514 19.94 -17.49 11.51
C ALA A 514 21.10 -17.50 10.50
N VAL A 515 20.82 -17.72 9.21
CA VAL A 515 21.86 -17.91 8.18
C VAL A 515 21.89 -16.75 7.20
N VAL A 516 20.76 -16.47 6.54
CA VAL A 516 20.72 -15.53 5.40
C VAL A 516 21.02 -14.11 5.85
N MET A 517 20.30 -13.58 6.84
CA MET A 517 20.44 -12.17 7.25
C MET A 517 21.79 -11.87 7.94
N PRO A 518 22.24 -12.67 8.94
CA PRO A 518 23.56 -12.49 9.53
C PRO A 518 24.69 -12.71 8.51
N GLY A 519 24.56 -13.73 7.66
CA GLY A 519 25.52 -14.03 6.60
C GLY A 519 25.62 -12.90 5.57
N ALA A 520 24.51 -12.33 5.14
CA ALA A 520 24.49 -11.18 4.23
C ALA A 520 25.16 -9.94 4.85
N LEU A 521 24.91 -9.67 6.14
CA LEU A 521 25.59 -8.59 6.87
C LEU A 521 27.11 -8.82 6.91
N VAL A 522 27.55 -10.03 7.30
CA VAL A 522 28.97 -10.38 7.34
C VAL A 522 29.59 -10.26 5.95
N ALA A 523 28.92 -10.77 4.91
CA ALA A 523 29.36 -10.68 3.52
C ALA A 523 29.57 -9.22 3.10
N MET A 524 28.65 -8.32 3.46
CA MET A 524 28.79 -6.88 3.20
C MET A 524 29.96 -6.24 3.93
N LEU A 525 30.23 -6.65 5.18
CA LEU A 525 31.36 -6.13 5.94
C LEU A 525 32.72 -6.61 5.41
N VAL A 526 32.79 -7.84 4.87
CA VAL A 526 34.03 -8.43 4.36
C VAL A 526 34.26 -8.20 2.85
N MET A 527 33.23 -7.74 2.12
CA MET A 527 33.28 -7.45 0.68
C MET A 527 34.44 -6.52 0.28
N PRO A 528 34.76 -5.42 1.01
CA PRO A 528 35.91 -4.57 0.66
C PRO A 528 37.26 -5.29 0.68
N PHE A 529 37.37 -6.43 1.36
CA PHE A 529 38.57 -7.25 1.45
C PHE A 529 38.57 -8.41 0.43
N GLY A 530 37.51 -8.57 -0.37
CA GLY A 530 37.36 -9.65 -1.35
C GLY A 530 37.15 -11.05 -0.75
N LEU A 531 36.74 -11.13 0.52
CA LEU A 531 36.53 -12.41 1.25
C LEU A 531 35.06 -12.83 1.31
N ASP A 532 34.17 -12.14 0.60
CA ASP A 532 32.72 -12.34 0.66
C ASP A 532 32.23 -13.58 -0.10
N GLY A 533 33.03 -14.11 -1.04
CA GLY A 533 32.65 -15.27 -1.87
C GLY A 533 32.21 -16.50 -1.06
N LEU A 534 33.00 -16.90 -0.05
CA LEU A 534 32.66 -18.06 0.80
C LEU A 534 31.38 -17.82 1.62
N VAL A 535 31.19 -16.59 2.11
CA VAL A 535 30.01 -16.22 2.91
C VAL A 535 28.76 -16.23 2.03
N TRP A 536 28.86 -15.70 0.80
CA TRP A 536 27.78 -15.71 -0.17
C TRP A 536 27.35 -17.13 -0.59
N MET A 537 28.25 -18.10 -0.61
CA MET A 537 27.89 -19.51 -0.84
C MET A 537 26.99 -20.07 0.27
N VAL A 538 27.29 -19.74 1.53
CA VAL A 538 26.47 -20.15 2.68
C VAL A 538 25.10 -19.46 2.63
N VAL A 539 25.09 -18.16 2.32
CA VAL A 539 23.84 -17.40 2.14
C VAL A 539 23.00 -17.97 0.99
N ALA A 540 23.64 -18.32 -0.14
CA ALA A 540 22.97 -18.93 -1.29
C ALA A 540 22.29 -20.25 -0.90
N MET A 541 22.94 -21.11 -0.11
CA MET A 541 22.34 -22.33 0.42
C MET A 541 21.05 -22.07 1.22
N GLY A 542 21.06 -21.03 2.07
CA GLY A 542 19.88 -20.63 2.83
C GLY A 542 18.75 -20.08 1.95
N LEU A 543 19.10 -19.34 0.90
CA LEU A 543 18.14 -18.82 -0.08
C LEU A 543 17.58 -19.92 -1.00
N ASP A 544 18.39 -20.91 -1.37
CA ASP A 544 17.95 -22.09 -2.13
C ASP A 544 16.97 -22.93 -1.31
N TRP A 545 17.22 -23.11 -0.01
CA TRP A 545 16.26 -23.72 0.90
C TRP A 545 14.93 -22.96 0.90
N MET A 546 14.96 -21.63 1.03
CA MET A 546 13.76 -20.81 1.00
C MET A 546 13.02 -20.92 -0.35
N ASN A 547 13.74 -20.90 -1.46
CA ASN A 547 13.18 -21.08 -2.81
C ASN A 547 12.51 -22.46 -2.95
N TRP A 548 13.15 -23.51 -2.44
CA TRP A 548 12.58 -24.86 -2.42
C TRP A 548 11.30 -24.91 -1.59
N VAL A 549 11.29 -24.35 -0.37
CA VAL A 549 10.07 -24.26 0.47
C VAL A 549 8.97 -23.50 -0.25
N ALA A 550 9.28 -22.35 -0.87
CA ALA A 550 8.31 -21.54 -1.60
C ALA A 550 7.65 -22.33 -2.75
N ARG A 551 8.44 -23.07 -3.54
CA ARG A 551 7.94 -23.90 -4.64
C ARG A 551 7.16 -25.12 -4.14
N LEU A 552 7.61 -25.76 -3.07
CA LEU A 552 6.93 -26.90 -2.46
C LEU A 552 5.52 -26.50 -2.00
N VAL A 553 5.42 -25.42 -1.22
CA VAL A 553 4.15 -24.93 -0.68
C VAL A 553 3.26 -24.37 -1.79
N ALA A 554 3.82 -23.67 -2.78
CA ALA A 554 3.06 -23.23 -3.95
C ALA A 554 2.51 -24.40 -4.77
N GLY A 555 3.25 -25.50 -4.85
CA GLY A 555 2.86 -26.74 -5.55
C GLY A 555 1.68 -27.47 -4.89
N TRP A 556 1.41 -27.24 -3.60
CA TRP A 556 0.25 -27.83 -2.93
C TRP A 556 -1.09 -27.29 -3.44
N GLY A 557 -1.09 -26.13 -4.11
CA GLY A 557 -2.32 -25.48 -4.59
C GLY A 557 -3.21 -25.05 -3.42
N GLY A 558 -3.31 -23.75 -3.16
CA GLY A 558 -4.03 -23.31 -1.95
C GLY A 558 -4.13 -21.81 -1.74
N GLN A 559 -4.30 -21.04 -2.81
CA GLN A 559 -4.73 -19.64 -2.62
C GLN A 559 -6.24 -19.60 -2.45
N ILE A 560 -6.70 -18.94 -1.38
CA ILE A 560 -8.11 -18.65 -1.21
C ILE A 560 -8.35 -17.29 -1.86
N GLU A 561 -9.05 -17.29 -3.00
CA GLU A 561 -9.51 -16.06 -3.64
C GLU A 561 -10.71 -15.53 -2.84
N THR A 562 -10.55 -14.38 -2.21
CA THR A 562 -11.57 -13.80 -1.31
C THR A 562 -12.59 -12.96 -2.05
N GLY A 563 -12.22 -12.46 -3.24
CA GLY A 563 -12.97 -11.43 -3.94
C GLY A 563 -12.87 -10.05 -3.27
N ARG A 564 -13.67 -9.11 -3.77
CA ARG A 564 -13.82 -7.77 -3.22
C ARG A 564 -14.50 -7.81 -1.85
N LEU A 565 -13.95 -7.06 -0.91
CA LEU A 565 -14.53 -6.84 0.41
C LEU A 565 -15.24 -5.48 0.42
N ALA A 566 -16.41 -5.41 1.05
CA ALA A 566 -17.10 -4.13 1.25
C ALA A 566 -16.22 -3.16 2.08
N PRO A 567 -16.06 -1.88 1.68
CA PRO A 567 -15.22 -0.92 2.41
C PRO A 567 -15.57 -0.78 3.89
N MET A 568 -16.87 -0.83 4.22
CA MET A 568 -17.34 -0.78 5.60
C MET A 568 -16.92 -2.03 6.40
N ALA A 569 -17.00 -3.22 5.80
CA ALA A 569 -16.55 -4.45 6.45
C ALA A 569 -15.04 -4.40 6.73
N PHE A 570 -14.25 -3.94 5.75
CA PHE A 570 -12.82 -3.71 5.92
C PHE A 570 -12.53 -2.73 7.08
N ALA A 571 -13.19 -1.56 7.09
CA ALA A 571 -13.00 -0.54 8.11
C ALA A 571 -13.33 -1.05 9.52
N LEU A 572 -14.44 -1.75 9.69
CA LEU A 572 -14.85 -2.32 10.97
C LEU A 572 -13.86 -3.38 11.46
N ILE A 573 -13.45 -4.32 10.61
CA ILE A 573 -12.51 -5.38 11.00
C ILE A 573 -11.14 -4.78 11.37
N ALA A 574 -10.63 -3.84 10.56
CA ALA A 574 -9.37 -3.16 10.83
C ALA A 574 -9.42 -2.35 12.14
N PHE A 575 -10.49 -1.56 12.35
CA PHE A 575 -10.66 -0.76 13.57
C PHE A 575 -10.83 -1.64 14.82
N GLY A 576 -11.63 -2.71 14.73
CA GLY A 576 -11.78 -3.69 15.81
C GLY A 576 -10.46 -4.37 16.17
N GLY A 577 -9.63 -4.72 15.18
CA GLY A 577 -8.28 -5.24 15.39
C GLY A 577 -7.36 -4.26 16.13
N VAL A 578 -7.41 -2.98 15.77
CA VAL A 578 -6.67 -1.91 16.47
C VAL A 578 -7.14 -1.78 17.92
N LEU A 579 -8.45 -1.79 18.19
CA LEU A 579 -8.99 -1.74 19.55
C LEU A 579 -8.54 -2.93 20.40
N ILE A 580 -8.57 -4.15 19.83
CA ILE A 580 -8.09 -5.36 20.52
C ILE A 580 -6.62 -5.24 20.90
N CYS A 581 -5.80 -4.60 20.07
CA CYS A 581 -4.36 -4.48 20.31
C CYS A 581 -3.99 -3.32 21.24
N LEU A 582 -4.68 -2.19 21.15
CA LEU A 582 -4.35 -0.97 21.89
C LEU A 582 -4.90 -0.96 23.32
N LEU A 583 -6.09 -1.52 23.54
CA LEU A 583 -6.74 -1.54 24.84
C LEU A 583 -6.19 -2.68 25.71
N ARG A 584 -6.04 -2.44 27.01
CA ARG A 584 -5.54 -3.43 27.97
C ARG A 584 -6.67 -4.13 28.71
N THR A 585 -7.69 -3.37 29.09
CA THR A 585 -8.81 -3.78 29.94
C THR A 585 -9.81 -4.64 29.17
N VAL A 586 -10.90 -5.03 29.85
CA VAL A 586 -12.04 -5.75 29.26
C VAL A 586 -12.65 -4.99 28.07
N LEU A 587 -12.43 -3.67 27.95
CA LEU A 587 -12.82 -2.90 26.77
C LEU A 587 -12.17 -3.43 25.48
N ALA A 588 -11.05 -4.15 25.53
CA ALA A 588 -10.48 -4.81 24.36
C ALA A 588 -11.47 -5.79 23.69
N LEU A 589 -12.41 -6.38 24.45
CA LEU A 589 -13.47 -7.24 23.91
C LEU A 589 -14.47 -6.47 23.03
N SER A 590 -14.62 -5.15 23.22
CA SER A 590 -15.42 -4.33 22.30
C SER A 590 -14.88 -4.39 20.87
N GLY A 591 -13.55 -4.47 20.72
CA GLY A 591 -12.93 -4.66 19.41
C GLY A 591 -13.30 -6.00 18.77
N LEU A 592 -13.45 -7.08 19.54
CA LEU A 592 -13.94 -8.37 19.02
C LEU A 592 -15.37 -8.27 18.53
N VAL A 593 -16.25 -7.57 19.27
CA VAL A 593 -17.63 -7.30 18.83
C VAL A 593 -17.63 -6.53 17.50
N VAL A 594 -16.77 -5.52 17.36
CA VAL A 594 -16.64 -4.75 16.11
C VAL A 594 -16.11 -5.61 14.96
N VAL A 595 -15.13 -6.50 15.21
CA VAL A 595 -14.64 -7.46 14.20
C VAL A 595 -15.77 -8.39 13.75
N LEU A 596 -16.54 -8.95 14.70
CA LEU A 596 -17.68 -9.81 14.39
C LEU A 596 -18.75 -9.06 13.60
N ALA A 597 -19.06 -7.83 13.97
CA ALA A 597 -19.98 -6.98 13.20
C ALA A 597 -19.47 -6.75 11.77
N GLY A 598 -18.17 -6.48 11.59
CA GLY A 598 -17.56 -6.34 10.27
C GLY A 598 -17.61 -7.63 9.44
N LEU A 599 -17.40 -8.80 10.06
CA LEU A 599 -17.56 -10.10 9.40
C LEU A 599 -19.02 -10.36 8.98
N VAL A 600 -19.98 -9.99 9.83
CA VAL A 600 -21.41 -10.07 9.50
C VAL A 600 -21.73 -9.16 8.31
N VAL A 601 -21.23 -7.92 8.29
CA VAL A 601 -21.39 -7.01 7.13
C VAL A 601 -20.75 -7.59 5.87
N ALA A 602 -19.58 -8.23 5.98
CA ALA A 602 -18.91 -8.85 4.85
C ALA A 602 -19.75 -9.98 4.20
N VAL A 603 -20.49 -10.73 5.01
CA VAL A 603 -21.35 -11.84 4.54
C VAL A 603 -22.72 -11.34 4.06
N LEU A 604 -23.33 -10.39 4.79
CA LEU A 604 -24.68 -9.90 4.49
C LEU A 604 -24.74 -8.84 3.39
N SER A 605 -23.64 -8.14 3.13
CA SER A 605 -23.58 -7.05 2.15
C SER A 605 -22.38 -7.22 1.23
N PRO A 606 -22.36 -8.29 0.40
CA PRO A 606 -21.33 -8.45 -0.62
C PRO A 606 -21.40 -7.29 -1.63
N PRO A 607 -20.26 -6.78 -2.13
CA PRO A 607 -20.26 -5.72 -3.13
C PRO A 607 -21.00 -6.17 -4.40
N PRO A 608 -21.74 -5.27 -5.06
CA PRO A 608 -22.49 -5.59 -6.26
C PRO A 608 -21.54 -6.07 -7.35
N ARG A 609 -21.93 -7.14 -8.05
CA ARG A 609 -21.16 -7.67 -9.18
C ARG A 609 -21.54 -6.89 -10.45
N PRO A 610 -20.55 -6.32 -11.16
CA PRO A 610 -20.82 -5.65 -12.42
C PRO A 610 -21.21 -6.67 -13.49
N ALA A 611 -22.08 -6.26 -14.42
CA ALA A 611 -22.45 -7.03 -15.60
C ALA A 611 -21.42 -6.89 -16.72
N VAL A 612 -20.83 -5.70 -16.86
CA VAL A 612 -19.81 -5.39 -17.88
C VAL A 612 -18.65 -4.64 -17.24
N LEU A 613 -17.43 -5.00 -17.63
CA LEU A 613 -16.20 -4.28 -17.30
C LEU A 613 -15.56 -3.73 -18.56
N VAL A 614 -15.11 -2.47 -18.50
CA VAL A 614 -14.35 -1.81 -19.56
C VAL A 614 -13.02 -1.33 -18.99
N SER A 615 -11.91 -1.71 -19.62
CA SER A 615 -10.58 -1.23 -19.24
C SER A 615 -10.40 0.26 -19.53
N GLU A 616 -9.52 0.93 -18.80
CA GLU A 616 -9.18 2.35 -18.98
C GLU A 616 -8.75 2.69 -20.42
N ASP A 617 -8.10 1.77 -21.13
CA ASP A 617 -7.69 1.96 -22.53
C ASP A 617 -8.78 1.60 -23.56
N GLY A 618 -9.94 1.12 -23.10
CA GLY A 618 -11.08 0.70 -23.91
C GLY A 618 -10.84 -0.52 -24.80
N ARG A 619 -9.70 -1.22 -24.63
CA ARG A 619 -9.32 -2.34 -25.49
C ARG A 619 -9.81 -3.67 -25.00
N MET A 620 -10.00 -3.81 -23.69
CA MET A 620 -10.49 -5.02 -23.05
C MET A 620 -11.88 -4.75 -22.49
N VAL A 621 -12.83 -5.59 -22.88
CA VAL A 621 -14.19 -5.60 -22.35
C VAL A 621 -14.52 -7.02 -21.92
N ALA A 622 -15.09 -7.16 -20.72
CA ALA A 622 -15.52 -8.43 -20.18
C ALA A 622 -17.02 -8.40 -19.85
N LEU A 623 -17.74 -9.44 -20.25
CA LEU A 623 -19.08 -9.73 -19.74
C LEU A 623 -18.93 -10.69 -18.58
N ILE A 624 -19.51 -10.35 -17.45
CA ILE A 624 -19.44 -11.16 -16.24
C ILE A 624 -20.74 -11.93 -16.09
N ASP A 625 -20.63 -13.26 -16.05
CA ASP A 625 -21.73 -14.19 -15.79
C ASP A 625 -21.34 -15.14 -14.66
N HIS A 626 -21.85 -14.87 -13.46
CA HIS A 626 -21.51 -15.60 -12.23
C HIS A 626 -19.99 -15.80 -12.03
N ASP A 627 -19.47 -16.99 -12.34
CA ASP A 627 -18.06 -17.38 -12.16
C ASP A 627 -17.24 -17.36 -13.47
N LYS A 628 -17.84 -16.90 -14.57
CA LYS A 628 -17.24 -16.82 -15.91
C LYS A 628 -17.10 -15.37 -16.36
N ALA A 629 -16.04 -15.09 -17.09
CA ALA A 629 -15.86 -13.81 -17.78
C ALA A 629 -15.65 -14.04 -19.27
N ALA A 630 -16.59 -13.62 -20.11
CA ALA A 630 -16.41 -13.66 -21.55
C ALA A 630 -15.64 -12.42 -22.01
N LEU A 631 -14.53 -12.62 -22.71
CA LEU A 631 -13.61 -11.55 -23.11
C LEU A 631 -13.75 -11.24 -24.60
N ASN A 632 -13.57 -9.97 -24.97
CA ASN A 632 -13.50 -9.57 -26.38
C ASN A 632 -12.15 -9.92 -27.05
N ARG A 633 -11.16 -10.44 -26.31
CA ARG A 633 -9.81 -10.77 -26.82
C ARG A 633 -9.41 -12.19 -26.49
N THR A 634 -8.72 -12.85 -27.43
CA THR A 634 -8.15 -14.20 -27.23
C THR A 634 -6.94 -14.22 -26.30
N LYS A 635 -6.17 -13.13 -26.26
CA LYS A 635 -5.00 -12.95 -25.38
C LYS A 635 -5.13 -11.63 -24.60
N PRO A 636 -5.83 -11.62 -23.46
CA PRO A 636 -5.95 -10.42 -22.63
C PRO A 636 -4.61 -10.06 -21.99
N PRO A 637 -4.29 -8.76 -21.81
CA PRO A 637 -3.23 -8.31 -20.91
C PRO A 637 -3.35 -8.95 -19.51
N ALA A 638 -2.38 -9.81 -19.14
CA ALA A 638 -2.39 -10.55 -17.89
C ALA A 638 -2.52 -9.65 -16.65
N PHE A 639 -1.86 -8.49 -16.66
CA PHE A 639 -1.89 -7.55 -15.53
C PHE A 639 -3.29 -7.05 -15.15
N ILE A 640 -4.11 -6.67 -16.14
CA ILE A 640 -5.48 -6.18 -15.91
C ILE A 640 -6.40 -7.37 -15.63
N TYR A 641 -6.29 -8.41 -16.47
CA TYR A 641 -7.16 -9.58 -16.36
C TYR A 641 -7.00 -10.32 -15.03
N ASP A 642 -5.77 -10.48 -14.51
CA ASP A 642 -5.54 -11.11 -13.21
C ASP A 642 -6.10 -10.29 -12.04
N GLN A 643 -6.17 -8.96 -12.16
CA GLN A 643 -6.82 -8.12 -11.15
C GLN A 643 -8.34 -8.34 -11.17
N TRP A 644 -8.96 -8.32 -12.35
CA TRP A 644 -10.39 -8.62 -12.50
C TRP A 644 -10.74 -10.02 -12.00
N ARG A 645 -9.95 -11.02 -12.39
CA ARG A 645 -10.15 -12.42 -12.01
C ARG A 645 -10.18 -12.60 -10.50
N ARG A 646 -9.17 -12.07 -9.80
CA ARG A 646 -9.07 -12.19 -8.33
C ARG A 646 -10.15 -11.38 -7.61
N ALA A 647 -10.44 -10.16 -8.08
CA ALA A 647 -11.44 -9.30 -7.47
C ALA A 647 -12.86 -9.86 -7.57
N LEU A 648 -13.20 -10.51 -8.69
CA LEU A 648 -14.53 -11.07 -8.94
C LEU A 648 -14.64 -12.58 -8.74
N VAL A 649 -13.53 -13.25 -8.37
CA VAL A 649 -13.44 -14.71 -8.17
C VAL A 649 -13.90 -15.49 -9.43
N VAL A 650 -13.39 -15.08 -10.58
CA VAL A 650 -13.71 -15.69 -11.88
C VAL A 650 -12.80 -16.91 -12.11
N LYS A 651 -13.37 -18.09 -12.35
CA LYS A 651 -12.58 -19.33 -12.51
C LYS A 651 -11.94 -19.45 -13.89
N ALA A 652 -12.64 -19.02 -14.94
CA ALA A 652 -12.18 -19.11 -16.32
C ALA A 652 -12.64 -17.91 -17.16
N GLY A 653 -11.75 -17.43 -18.02
CA GLY A 653 -12.06 -16.45 -19.05
C GLY A 653 -12.38 -17.15 -20.35
N ASP A 654 -13.60 -16.96 -20.86
CA ASP A 654 -14.01 -17.52 -22.15
C ASP A 654 -13.47 -16.63 -23.28
N PRO A 655 -12.63 -17.16 -24.18
CA PRO A 655 -12.14 -16.39 -25.32
C PRO A 655 -13.28 -16.16 -26.33
N PRO A 656 -13.17 -15.08 -27.13
CA PRO A 656 -14.17 -14.75 -28.14
C PRO A 656 -14.16 -15.79 -29.27
N ILE A 657 -15.32 -15.96 -29.91
CA ILE A 657 -15.46 -16.73 -31.14
C ILE A 657 -14.98 -15.86 -32.29
N MET A 658 -13.91 -16.26 -32.97
CA MET A 658 -13.40 -15.53 -34.13
C MET A 658 -14.18 -15.94 -35.38
N VAL A 659 -14.81 -14.98 -36.05
CA VAL A 659 -15.64 -15.22 -37.25
C VAL A 659 -15.05 -14.47 -38.47
N PRO A 660 -13.90 -14.90 -39.01
CA PRO A 660 -13.23 -14.19 -40.11
C PRO A 660 -14.07 -14.14 -41.41
N ALA A 661 -15.01 -15.07 -41.59
CA ALA A 661 -15.92 -15.09 -42.74
C ALA A 661 -16.82 -13.84 -42.84
N LEU A 662 -17.03 -13.14 -41.73
CA LEU A 662 -17.84 -11.91 -41.66
C LEU A 662 -17.00 -10.63 -41.83
N SER A 663 -15.78 -10.75 -42.36
CA SER A 663 -14.92 -9.59 -42.58
C SER A 663 -15.50 -8.65 -43.64
N LEU A 664 -15.63 -7.38 -43.27
CA LEU A 664 -16.07 -6.31 -44.17
C LEU A 664 -14.94 -5.76 -45.06
N ALA A 665 -13.71 -6.30 -44.93
CA ALA A 665 -12.56 -5.81 -45.67
C ALA A 665 -12.56 -6.36 -47.10
N GLY A 666 -12.51 -5.45 -48.07
CA GLY A 666 -12.27 -5.81 -49.47
C GLY A 666 -10.84 -6.33 -49.72
N PRO A 667 -10.57 -6.90 -50.91
CA PRO A 667 -9.21 -7.25 -51.31
C PRO A 667 -8.30 -6.02 -51.19
N ARG A 668 -7.08 -6.21 -50.64
CA ARG A 668 -6.13 -5.11 -50.52
C ARG A 668 -5.83 -4.55 -51.92
N PRO A 669 -5.87 -3.22 -52.12
CA PRO A 669 -5.39 -2.64 -53.37
C PRO A 669 -3.94 -3.07 -53.60
N ALA A 670 -3.60 -3.40 -54.84
CA ALA A 670 -2.24 -3.74 -55.22
C ALA A 670 -1.30 -2.57 -54.83
N PRO A 671 -0.09 -2.83 -54.32
CA PRO A 671 0.84 -1.75 -54.00
C PRO A 671 1.08 -0.91 -55.26
N VAL A 672 0.64 0.35 -55.21
CA VAL A 672 0.88 1.31 -56.29
C VAL A 672 2.40 1.51 -56.39
N ALA A 673 2.97 1.22 -57.55
CA ALA A 673 4.38 1.47 -57.82
C ALA A 673 4.68 2.97 -57.57
N PRO A 674 5.83 3.31 -56.95
CA PRO A 674 6.14 4.70 -56.67
C PRO A 674 6.19 5.50 -57.98
N GLN A 675 5.28 6.45 -58.14
CA GLN A 675 5.35 7.41 -59.25
C GLN A 675 6.55 8.33 -59.02
N GLU A 676 7.46 8.37 -60.00
CA GLU A 676 8.63 9.24 -60.00
C GLU A 676 8.19 10.71 -59.88
N GLY A 677 8.71 11.41 -58.86
CA GLY A 677 8.63 12.88 -58.77
C GLY A 677 7.92 13.48 -57.56
N ARG A 678 7.25 12.71 -56.70
CA ARG A 678 6.75 13.19 -55.40
C ARG A 678 7.14 12.24 -54.27
N LEU A 679 8.18 12.59 -53.52
CA LEU A 679 8.46 12.06 -52.19
C LEU A 679 7.38 12.54 -51.20
N GLN A 680 6.12 12.13 -51.40
CA GLN A 680 5.16 12.13 -50.30
C GLN A 680 5.52 10.93 -49.42
N ARG A 681 5.94 11.23 -48.19
CA ARG A 681 6.06 10.26 -47.10
C ARG A 681 4.68 9.66 -46.77
N THR A 682 4.16 8.76 -47.61
CA THR A 682 3.03 7.91 -47.25
C THR A 682 3.54 6.66 -46.53
N ASN A 683 4.14 6.84 -45.35
CA ASN A 683 4.38 5.75 -44.40
C ASN A 683 3.08 5.29 -43.69
N GLY A 684 1.92 5.53 -44.30
CA GLY A 684 0.65 4.98 -43.88
C GLY A 684 0.36 3.73 -44.68
N ARG A 685 0.40 2.55 -44.03
CA ARG A 685 -0.29 1.37 -44.55
C ARG A 685 -1.74 1.77 -44.83
N GLU A 686 -2.11 1.97 -46.09
CA GLU A 686 -3.51 2.20 -46.48
C GLU A 686 -4.36 1.07 -45.89
N ARG A 687 -5.35 1.43 -45.08
CA ARG A 687 -6.25 0.46 -44.47
C ARG A 687 -7.16 -0.08 -45.58
N PRO A 688 -7.48 -1.39 -45.58
CA PRO A 688 -8.35 -1.95 -46.60
C PRO A 688 -9.70 -1.21 -46.63
N PRO A 689 -10.31 -1.05 -47.82
CA PRO A 689 -11.66 -0.51 -47.96
C PRO A 689 -12.64 -1.42 -47.21
N LEU A 690 -13.60 -0.81 -46.51
CA LEU A 690 -14.65 -1.52 -45.78
C LEU A 690 -15.98 -1.31 -46.51
N ASP A 691 -16.73 -2.40 -46.72
CA ASP A 691 -18.10 -2.32 -47.23
C ASP A 691 -19.08 -1.97 -46.10
N LEU A 692 -19.30 -0.67 -45.89
CA LEU A 692 -20.14 -0.17 -44.80
C LEU A 692 -21.63 -0.50 -45.00
N SER A 693 -22.07 -0.78 -46.23
CA SER A 693 -23.48 -1.10 -46.52
C SER A 693 -23.92 -2.42 -45.87
N ARG A 694 -23.00 -3.38 -45.73
CA ARG A 694 -23.24 -4.69 -45.10
C ARG A 694 -23.00 -4.68 -43.59
N ALA A 695 -22.53 -3.58 -43.02
CA ALA A 695 -22.14 -3.52 -41.61
C ALA A 695 -23.30 -3.89 -40.67
N GLY A 696 -24.51 -3.36 -40.90
CA GLY A 696 -25.69 -3.71 -40.08
C GLY A 696 -26.06 -5.19 -40.12
N GLN A 697 -25.99 -5.82 -41.31
CA GLN A 697 -26.26 -7.26 -41.47
C GLN A 697 -25.19 -8.12 -40.77
N VAL A 698 -23.92 -7.73 -40.90
CA VAL A 698 -22.81 -8.41 -40.22
C VAL A 698 -22.92 -8.28 -38.71
N LEU A 699 -23.32 -7.11 -38.20
CA LEU A 699 -23.53 -6.92 -36.77
C LEU A 699 -24.59 -7.87 -36.23
N ALA A 700 -25.74 -7.99 -36.91
CA ALA A 700 -26.79 -8.93 -36.54
C ALA A 700 -26.28 -10.39 -36.54
N GLN A 701 -25.49 -10.78 -37.55
CA GLN A 701 -24.88 -12.12 -37.62
C GLN A 701 -23.84 -12.36 -36.52
N LEU A 702 -23.07 -11.35 -36.10
CA LEU A 702 -22.13 -11.47 -34.99
C LEU A 702 -22.87 -11.65 -33.66
N LEU A 703 -23.93 -10.87 -33.41
CA LEU A 703 -24.76 -11.03 -32.21
C LEU A 703 -25.38 -12.43 -32.13
N GLN A 704 -25.81 -12.98 -33.27
CA GLN A 704 -26.32 -14.36 -33.35
C GLN A 704 -25.21 -15.41 -33.15
N ALA A 705 -24.03 -15.21 -33.74
CA ALA A 705 -22.91 -16.14 -33.64
C ALA A 705 -22.32 -16.22 -32.21
N GLY A 706 -22.34 -15.11 -31.48
CA GLY A 706 -21.90 -15.05 -30.08
C GLY A 706 -22.94 -15.65 -29.12
N GLY A 707 -24.23 -15.50 -29.42
CA GLY A 707 -25.31 -15.84 -28.49
C GLY A 707 -25.27 -14.98 -27.22
N THR A 708 -25.93 -15.45 -26.17
CA THR A 708 -25.93 -14.77 -24.86
C THR A 708 -24.67 -15.10 -24.08
N GLY A 709 -23.99 -14.07 -23.56
CA GLY A 709 -22.85 -14.20 -22.66
C GLY A 709 -21.52 -14.49 -23.34
N ARG A 710 -21.39 -14.33 -24.67
CA ARG A 710 -20.11 -14.56 -25.37
C ARG A 710 -19.88 -13.60 -26.53
N PHE A 711 -18.62 -13.18 -26.72
CA PHE A 711 -18.22 -12.32 -27.82
C PHE A 711 -17.99 -13.10 -29.11
N ALA A 712 -18.51 -12.58 -30.22
CA ALA A 712 -18.11 -12.93 -31.57
C ALA A 712 -17.33 -11.76 -32.19
N CYS A 713 -16.16 -12.05 -32.75
CA CYS A 713 -15.19 -11.05 -33.18
C CYS A 713 -14.75 -11.24 -34.63
N VAL A 714 -14.64 -10.12 -35.35
CA VAL A 714 -13.87 -10.02 -36.60
C VAL A 714 -12.55 -9.33 -36.27
N ALA A 715 -11.44 -10.02 -36.52
CA ALA A 715 -10.11 -9.51 -36.19
C ALA A 715 -9.86 -8.12 -36.79
N ARG A 716 -9.39 -7.17 -35.99
CA ARG A 716 -9.03 -5.80 -36.40
C ARG A 716 -10.19 -4.92 -36.88
N GLN A 717 -11.44 -5.34 -36.64
CA GLN A 717 -12.64 -4.59 -37.02
C GLN A 717 -13.51 -4.31 -35.79
N TRP A 718 -14.19 -5.32 -35.26
CA TRP A 718 -15.11 -5.18 -34.13
C TRP A 718 -15.47 -6.53 -33.51
N CYS A 719 -16.03 -6.48 -32.30
CA CYS A 719 -16.64 -7.61 -31.61
C CYS A 719 -18.04 -7.21 -31.14
N ALA A 720 -18.97 -8.17 -31.14
CA ALA A 720 -20.31 -7.97 -30.62
C ALA A 720 -20.69 -9.11 -29.68
N ALA A 721 -21.51 -8.82 -28.68
CA ALA A 721 -22.06 -9.78 -27.74
C ALA A 721 -23.41 -9.30 -27.19
N VAL A 722 -24.21 -10.24 -26.70
CA VAL A 722 -25.40 -9.95 -25.88
C VAL A 722 -25.10 -10.33 -24.44
N SER A 723 -25.28 -9.43 -23.49
CA SER A 723 -25.11 -9.73 -22.06
C SER A 723 -26.23 -10.64 -21.55
N VAL A 724 -26.04 -11.24 -20.37
CA VAL A 724 -27.09 -12.07 -19.73
C VAL A 724 -28.33 -11.24 -19.40
N GLN A 725 -28.16 -9.93 -19.18
CA GLN A 725 -29.22 -8.96 -18.96
C GLN A 725 -29.95 -8.53 -20.25
N GLY A 726 -29.52 -9.04 -21.42
CA GLY A 726 -30.13 -8.75 -22.72
C GLY A 726 -29.55 -7.54 -23.45
N TRP A 727 -28.46 -6.95 -22.94
CA TRP A 727 -27.86 -5.75 -23.54
C TRP A 727 -26.91 -6.09 -24.68
N ARG A 728 -27.02 -5.39 -25.80
CA ARG A 728 -26.16 -5.54 -26.98
C ARG A 728 -24.93 -4.66 -26.83
N ILE A 729 -23.77 -5.28 -26.76
CA ILE A 729 -22.50 -4.60 -26.51
C ILE A 729 -21.58 -4.80 -27.71
N VAL A 730 -21.06 -3.70 -28.24
CA VAL A 730 -20.17 -3.69 -29.41
C VAL A 730 -18.86 -3.01 -29.05
N THR A 731 -17.74 -3.68 -29.33
CA THR A 731 -16.40 -3.10 -29.18
C THR A 731 -15.79 -2.84 -30.55
N LEU A 732 -15.36 -1.62 -30.82
CA LEU A 732 -14.83 -1.19 -32.12
C LEU A 732 -13.30 -1.13 -32.09
N GLU A 733 -12.61 -1.85 -32.97
CA GLU A 733 -11.18 -1.61 -33.24
C GLU A 733 -11.00 -0.63 -34.43
N ASP A 734 -11.93 -0.63 -35.39
CA ASP A 734 -12.02 0.33 -36.49
C ASP A 734 -13.24 1.25 -36.33
N VAL A 735 -12.99 2.52 -36.06
CA VAL A 735 -13.99 3.56 -35.83
C VAL A 735 -14.92 3.79 -37.03
N ARG A 736 -14.50 3.41 -38.25
CA ARG A 736 -15.33 3.54 -39.46
C ARG A 736 -16.65 2.77 -39.38
N LEU A 737 -16.75 1.78 -38.49
CA LEU A 737 -17.95 0.97 -38.26
C LEU A 737 -18.88 1.56 -37.20
N ALA A 738 -18.55 2.72 -36.63
CA ALA A 738 -19.33 3.34 -35.57
C ALA A 738 -20.82 3.58 -35.91
N PRO A 739 -21.20 4.08 -37.10
CA PRO A 739 -22.61 4.33 -37.41
C PRO A 739 -23.47 3.07 -37.26
N ALA A 740 -23.04 1.96 -37.87
CA ALA A 740 -23.75 0.68 -37.77
C ALA A 740 -23.78 0.11 -36.34
N ALA A 741 -22.74 0.38 -35.55
CA ALA A 741 -22.70 -0.03 -34.15
C ALA A 741 -23.65 0.79 -33.27
N CYS A 742 -23.72 2.11 -33.47
CA CYS A 742 -24.61 3.01 -32.73
C CYS A 742 -26.10 2.73 -32.98
N ASP A 743 -26.46 2.25 -34.17
CA ASP A 743 -27.85 1.91 -34.50
C ASP A 743 -28.28 0.55 -33.91
N GLY A 744 -27.33 -0.37 -33.76
CA GLY A 744 -27.61 -1.78 -33.42
C GLY A 744 -27.26 -2.21 -31.99
N ALA A 745 -26.57 -1.38 -31.21
CA ALA A 745 -26.09 -1.69 -29.87
C ALA A 745 -26.74 -0.82 -28.80
N ASP A 746 -26.68 -1.27 -27.55
CA ASP A 746 -27.05 -0.48 -26.37
C ASP A 746 -25.80 0.18 -25.76
N LEU A 747 -24.62 -0.46 -25.88
CA LEU A 747 -23.32 0.07 -25.46
C LEU A 747 -22.27 -0.12 -26.56
N VAL A 748 -21.59 0.97 -26.95
CA VAL A 748 -20.48 0.97 -27.90
C VAL A 748 -19.18 1.39 -27.21
N VAL A 749 -18.17 0.51 -27.22
CA VAL A 749 -16.84 0.78 -26.66
C VAL A 749 -15.84 1.00 -27.79
N ALA A 750 -15.21 2.17 -27.83
CA ALA A 750 -14.21 2.53 -28.83
C ALA A 750 -12.93 3.07 -28.15
N PRO A 751 -11.77 2.39 -28.27
CA PRO A 751 -10.52 2.80 -27.61
C PRO A 751 -9.89 4.04 -28.24
N GLN A 752 -10.35 4.48 -29.42
CA GLN A 752 -9.87 5.70 -30.05
C GLN A 752 -10.61 6.90 -29.45
N ALA A 753 -9.86 7.94 -29.09
CA ALA A 753 -10.46 9.24 -28.82
C ALA A 753 -10.90 9.82 -30.17
N LEU A 754 -12.21 9.75 -30.44
CA LEU A 754 -12.81 10.60 -31.46
C LEU A 754 -12.82 12.05 -30.94
N ARG A 755 -13.09 13.02 -31.82
CA ARG A 755 -13.24 14.44 -31.46
C ARG A 755 -14.26 14.59 -30.32
N ASP A 756 -14.36 15.78 -29.75
CA ASP A 756 -15.39 16.17 -28.77
C ASP A 756 -16.85 16.04 -29.28
N GLU A 757 -17.08 15.32 -30.38
CA GLU A 757 -18.40 14.90 -30.85
C GLU A 757 -18.75 13.54 -30.27
N PRO A 758 -19.96 13.37 -29.73
CA PRO A 758 -20.43 12.08 -29.25
C PRO A 758 -20.41 11.06 -30.40
N LEU A 759 -19.75 9.93 -30.17
CA LEU A 759 -19.62 8.85 -31.17
C LEU A 759 -20.99 8.41 -31.71
N CYS A 760 -22.00 8.41 -30.83
CA CYS A 760 -23.39 8.11 -31.15
C CYS A 760 -24.26 9.34 -30.82
N ALA A 761 -24.21 10.38 -31.66
CA ALA A 761 -25.03 11.59 -31.47
C ALA A 761 -26.53 11.38 -31.78
N SER A 762 -26.84 10.42 -32.67
CA SER A 762 -28.16 10.21 -33.25
C SER A 762 -28.80 8.85 -32.89
N GLY A 763 -28.10 8.01 -32.13
CA GLY A 763 -28.54 6.66 -31.77
C GLY A 763 -28.87 6.53 -30.28
N PRO A 764 -29.65 5.51 -29.89
CA PRO A 764 -29.99 5.25 -28.47
C PRO A 764 -28.82 4.63 -27.67
N ALA A 765 -27.70 4.34 -28.31
CA ALA A 765 -26.56 3.64 -27.72
C ALA A 765 -25.69 4.56 -26.86
N GLU A 766 -25.33 4.11 -25.66
CA GLU A 766 -24.31 4.76 -24.84
C GLU A 766 -22.91 4.47 -25.41
N ALA A 767 -22.03 5.48 -25.45
CA ALA A 767 -20.69 5.35 -26.03
C ALA A 767 -19.57 5.58 -25.00
N ALA A 768 -18.76 4.55 -24.78
CA ALA A 768 -17.51 4.65 -24.01
C ALA A 768 -16.33 4.81 -24.99
N THR A 769 -15.86 6.04 -25.15
CA THR A 769 -14.73 6.37 -26.04
C THR A 769 -13.42 6.47 -25.27
N GLY A 770 -12.29 6.50 -25.98
CA GLY A 770 -11.00 6.78 -25.34
C GLY A 770 -10.95 8.13 -24.62
N ALA A 771 -11.81 9.10 -25.00
CA ALA A 771 -11.90 10.40 -24.34
C ALA A 771 -12.70 10.34 -23.03
N THR A 772 -13.82 9.60 -23.00
CA THR A 772 -14.59 9.39 -21.76
C THR A 772 -13.82 8.52 -20.78
N LEU A 773 -13.23 7.41 -21.25
CA LEU A 773 -12.44 6.48 -20.44
C LEU A 773 -11.17 7.12 -19.85
N ARG A 774 -10.62 8.14 -20.52
CA ARG A 774 -9.53 8.93 -19.95
C ARG A 774 -9.95 9.69 -18.69
N ARG A 775 -11.17 10.24 -18.68
CA ARG A 775 -11.75 10.96 -17.54
C ARG A 775 -12.22 9.99 -16.45
N SER A 776 -13.02 8.99 -16.82
CA SER A 776 -13.61 8.04 -15.86
C SER A 776 -12.64 6.97 -15.34
N GLY A 777 -11.53 6.72 -16.05
CA GLY A 777 -10.72 5.52 -15.86
C GLY A 777 -11.45 4.26 -16.36
N ALA A 778 -11.20 3.12 -15.73
CA ALA A 778 -11.97 1.91 -15.96
C ALA A 778 -13.46 2.10 -15.58
N LEU A 779 -14.36 1.42 -16.27
CA LEU A 779 -15.80 1.50 -16.02
C LEU A 779 -16.36 0.14 -15.57
N GLU A 780 -17.20 0.18 -14.55
CA GLU A 780 -18.03 -0.93 -14.10
C GLU A 780 -19.50 -0.62 -14.43
N ILE A 781 -20.18 -1.49 -15.17
CA ILE A 781 -21.60 -1.30 -15.52
C ILE A 781 -22.43 -2.31 -14.73
N HIS A 782 -23.34 -1.78 -13.91
CA HIS A 782 -24.24 -2.54 -13.06
C HIS A 782 -25.66 -2.51 -13.62
N ALA A 783 -26.44 -3.55 -13.31
CA ALA A 783 -27.86 -3.62 -13.66
C ALA A 783 -28.70 -3.05 -12.51
N ALA A 784 -29.28 -1.87 -12.73
CA ALA A 784 -30.19 -1.25 -11.79
C ALA A 784 -31.65 -1.49 -12.23
N PRO A 785 -32.59 -1.71 -11.29
CA PRO A 785 -34.00 -1.81 -11.62
C PRO A 785 -34.52 -0.47 -12.16
N LYS A 786 -35.26 -0.49 -13.28
CA LYS A 786 -35.93 0.68 -13.85
C LYS A 786 -37.32 0.82 -13.22
N ALA A 787 -37.76 2.07 -12.96
CA ALA A 787 -39.07 2.37 -12.36
C ALA A 787 -40.25 1.79 -13.17
N GLU A 788 -40.11 1.79 -14.49
CA GLU A 788 -40.96 1.05 -15.42
C GLU A 788 -40.23 -0.26 -15.77
N CYS A 789 -40.87 -1.41 -15.50
CA CYS A 789 -40.37 -2.77 -15.69
C CYS A 789 -39.18 -2.92 -16.67
N GLY A 790 -37.98 -3.21 -16.15
CA GLY A 790 -36.76 -3.36 -16.95
C GLY A 790 -35.47 -3.16 -16.14
N LEU A 791 -34.32 -3.36 -16.79
CA LEU A 791 -33.00 -3.10 -16.21
C LEU A 791 -32.34 -1.92 -16.94
N ARG A 792 -31.86 -0.92 -16.19
CA ARG A 792 -31.06 0.21 -16.69
C ARG A 792 -29.57 -0.08 -16.47
N MET A 793 -28.74 0.35 -17.42
CA MET A 793 -27.29 0.38 -17.23
C MET A 793 -26.93 1.53 -16.28
N GLN A 794 -26.19 1.21 -15.21
CA GLN A 794 -25.59 2.21 -14.33
C GLN A 794 -24.07 2.07 -14.41
N ALA A 795 -23.41 3.00 -15.09
CA ALA A 795 -21.96 3.05 -15.16
C ALA A 795 -21.38 3.71 -13.90
N GLN A 796 -20.35 3.09 -13.34
CA GLN A 796 -19.57 3.64 -12.23
C GLN A 796 -18.11 3.77 -12.67
N ALA A 797 -17.55 4.96 -12.46
CA ALA A 797 -16.17 5.29 -12.80
C ALA A 797 -15.19 4.85 -11.71
N ALA A 798 -14.04 4.30 -12.13
CA ALA A 798 -12.94 3.99 -11.22
C ALA A 798 -12.28 5.25 -10.64
N VAL A 799 -12.36 6.38 -11.36
CA VAL A 799 -11.88 7.69 -10.92
C VAL A 799 -13.07 8.65 -10.89
N PRO A 800 -13.79 8.75 -9.75
CA PRO A 800 -14.98 9.58 -9.64
C PRO A 800 -14.65 11.08 -9.50
N ASP A 801 -13.50 11.43 -8.89
CA ASP A 801 -13.09 12.81 -8.68
C ASP A 801 -11.81 13.15 -9.46
N LEU A 802 -11.91 14.19 -10.28
CA LEU A 802 -10.80 14.73 -11.08
C LEU A 802 -10.16 15.99 -10.47
N SER A 803 -10.68 16.46 -9.33
CA SER A 803 -10.13 17.58 -8.58
C SER A 803 -8.82 17.22 -7.85
N ALA A 804 -8.63 15.94 -7.56
CA ALA A 804 -7.42 15.43 -6.93
C ALA A 804 -6.15 15.73 -7.78
N PRO A 805 -5.03 16.14 -7.17
CA PRO A 805 -3.82 16.53 -7.90
C PRO A 805 -3.27 15.45 -8.84
N TRP A 806 -3.34 14.18 -8.43
CA TRP A 806 -2.89 13.03 -9.23
C TRP A 806 -3.88 12.64 -10.34
N ALA A 807 -5.15 13.03 -10.26
CA ALA A 807 -6.17 12.75 -11.28
C ALA A 807 -6.32 13.90 -12.30
N ARG A 808 -5.96 15.13 -11.93
CA ARG A 808 -6.15 16.36 -12.73
C ARG A 808 -5.51 16.30 -14.13
N HIS A 809 -4.45 15.52 -14.32
CA HIS A 809 -3.80 15.35 -15.63
C HIS A 809 -4.75 14.77 -16.71
N ARG A 810 -5.80 14.05 -16.28
CA ARG A 810 -6.82 13.45 -17.16
C ARG A 810 -7.68 14.50 -17.87
N LEU A 811 -7.83 15.69 -17.28
CA LEU A 811 -8.58 16.82 -17.82
C LEU A 811 -7.75 17.70 -18.77
N TYR A 812 -6.45 17.46 -18.90
CA TYR A 812 -5.58 18.29 -19.72
C TYR A 812 -5.77 17.97 -21.21
N ASP A 813 -6.06 18.99 -22.01
CA ASP A 813 -6.03 18.89 -23.47
C ASP A 813 -4.76 19.55 -24.02
N TRP A 814 -3.88 18.72 -24.56
CA TRP A 814 -2.61 19.17 -25.14
C TRP A 814 -2.78 20.08 -26.36
N ARG A 815 -3.95 20.07 -27.03
CA ARG A 815 -4.22 20.91 -28.20
C ARG A 815 -4.55 22.35 -27.80
N SER A 816 -5.47 22.53 -26.86
CA SER A 816 -5.84 23.84 -26.31
C SER A 816 -4.83 24.35 -25.28
N ARG A 817 -3.97 23.46 -24.77
CA ARG A 817 -3.02 23.70 -23.66
C ARG A 817 -3.70 24.14 -22.37
N SER A 818 -4.97 23.77 -22.17
CA SER A 818 -5.76 24.09 -20.98
C SER A 818 -6.29 22.82 -20.32
N PHE A 819 -6.62 22.93 -19.04
CA PHE A 819 -7.45 21.93 -18.38
C PHE A 819 -8.90 22.22 -18.75
N LYS A 820 -9.62 21.23 -19.27
CA LYS A 820 -11.07 21.33 -19.37
C LYS A 820 -11.61 21.36 -17.94
N THR A 821 -12.36 22.40 -17.59
CA THR A 821 -13.16 22.38 -16.36
C THR A 821 -14.20 21.28 -16.53
N PRO A 822 -14.40 20.40 -15.53
CA PRO A 822 -15.61 19.60 -15.51
C PRO A 822 -16.77 20.59 -15.52
N GLU A 823 -17.69 20.45 -16.46
CA GLU A 823 -18.93 21.21 -16.40
C GLU A 823 -19.65 20.86 -15.10
N PRO A 824 -20.33 21.81 -14.44
CA PRO A 824 -20.91 21.61 -13.11
C PRO A 824 -22.04 20.56 -13.01
N GLU A 825 -22.27 19.76 -14.05
CA GLU A 825 -23.18 18.59 -14.04
C GLU A 825 -22.47 17.25 -13.84
N ASP A 826 -21.13 17.19 -13.88
CA ASP A 826 -20.34 15.94 -13.66
C ASP A 826 -20.16 15.57 -12.16
N ASN A 827 -20.97 16.13 -11.25
CA ASN A 827 -20.92 15.86 -9.81
C ASN A 827 -22.05 14.89 -9.39
N PRO A 828 -21.77 13.65 -8.99
CA PRO A 828 -22.80 12.67 -8.62
C PRO A 828 -23.48 12.92 -7.25
N ASP A 829 -23.17 14.04 -6.58
CA ASP A 829 -23.54 14.26 -5.17
C ASP A 829 -24.44 15.50 -4.92
N ASN A 830 -24.96 16.13 -5.99
CA ASN A 830 -26.15 16.97 -5.82
C ASN A 830 -27.36 16.04 -5.79
N GLY A 831 -28.10 16.06 -4.68
CA GLY A 831 -29.14 15.10 -4.33
C GLY A 831 -30.42 15.10 -5.19
N ASP A 832 -30.28 14.96 -6.51
CA ASP A 832 -31.29 14.36 -7.38
C ASP A 832 -30.74 13.04 -7.92
N GLN A 833 -31.32 11.92 -7.48
CA GLN A 833 -31.04 10.58 -8.02
C GLN A 833 -31.63 10.38 -9.43
N ASP A 834 -31.96 11.45 -10.15
CA ASP A 834 -32.62 11.39 -11.44
C ASP A 834 -31.75 12.05 -12.52
N ASN A 835 -31.64 11.33 -13.65
CA ASN A 835 -31.12 11.76 -14.94
C ASN A 835 -29.58 11.79 -15.13
N LEU A 836 -29.06 10.71 -15.70
CA LEU A 836 -28.29 10.87 -16.94
C LEU A 836 -29.30 11.12 -18.07
N ALA A 837 -29.44 12.40 -18.44
CA ALA A 837 -30.08 12.87 -19.67
C ALA A 837 -28.96 13.46 -20.58
N PRO A 838 -29.22 13.68 -21.88
CA PRO A 838 -28.26 13.48 -22.97
C PRO A 838 -27.09 14.48 -22.96
N VAL A 839 -25.92 14.00 -23.38
CA VAL A 839 -24.74 14.82 -23.70
C VAL A 839 -25.08 15.79 -24.85
N ASP A 840 -25.19 17.07 -24.49
CA ASP A 840 -25.14 18.32 -25.27
C ASP A 840 -25.71 18.36 -26.70
N GLY A 841 -26.91 18.95 -26.79
CA GLY A 841 -27.47 19.52 -28.02
C GLY A 841 -27.14 21.01 -28.15
N PHE A 842 -26.37 21.37 -29.17
CA PHE A 842 -26.33 22.73 -29.70
C PHE A 842 -27.62 23.01 -30.49
N SER A 843 -28.36 24.03 -30.09
CA SER A 843 -29.29 24.74 -31.00
C SER A 843 -29.04 26.24 -30.90
N TYR A 844 -28.42 26.76 -31.96
CA TYR A 844 -28.44 28.18 -32.32
C TYR A 844 -29.87 28.58 -32.67
N GLU A 845 -30.42 29.59 -32.00
CA GLU A 845 -31.38 30.54 -32.57
C GLU A 845 -31.45 31.77 -31.64
N GLY A 846 -30.82 32.88 -32.04
CA GLY A 846 -31.37 34.21 -31.73
C GLY A 846 -32.55 34.47 -32.69
N PRO A 847 -33.40 35.52 -32.51
CA PRO A 847 -33.12 36.77 -31.80
C PRO A 847 -34.27 37.29 -30.88
N GLN A 848 -33.93 38.05 -29.84
CA GLN A 848 -34.41 39.42 -29.52
C GLN A 848 -33.93 39.83 -28.13
#